data_AF-A0A661N4F8-F1
#
_entry.id   AF-A0A661N4F8-F1
#
_cell.length_a   1.000
_cell.length_b   1.000
_cell.length_c   1.000
_cell.angle_alpha   90.00
_cell.angle_beta   90.00
_cell.angle_gamma   90.00
#
_symmetry.space_group_name_H-M   'P 1'
#
loop_
_entity.id
_entity.type
_entity.pdbx_description
1 polymer ?
#
loop_
_entity_poly.entity_id
_entity_poly.type
_entity_poly.pdbx_seq_one_letter_code
_entity_poly.pdbx_strand_id
1 'polypeptide(L)'
;MKTVHTITTRAARHQVVLPPVVTARHLATLLMLVLGSLSCGGDDSTPGGEAGGGAGGQELCPVPNRLLEDGSCLAPGVQDNGCPAGELGLEDGSCQPAGVPPELCADGFEPLDQGCEPILPADPCPPGLMAVPGDTVCREVAPCGTGRWGDIPIDGSTEHVDGAYAGGNNDGTADRPWTTIGEAIDAAAPGALVAIATGSYAEDIDIAGKPVTLWGVCPAEVEVVGSTAAGAAVIIRTAADGTQVRSLAIRGDTAGLAVSSSQNVALDRLWVHDNASVGIVAQETLGPTAFTLSGALLEQNHEIGVFVGGSDATIESTVVRNTLPRASDQAYGIGIGIQPDPSTGKRASATLRASLLEQNRDLGVLVGGSDAIIEGTVIRTTMPQASDQTSGRGISIDQILDMTGRANVTLRASLVEQNHDIGVFVQGSDAIIEGTIVRTTMPQASDLADGRGINIQHNPDTAVRANVTLRASLVEQNHLVGVVVLASDSTIEGTIVRDTLPQASNEARGVGISAQPNQDTAERASMTLHASLVEQNHQVGVIVFGSDVTIKGTVVRTTLPQTSDGLFGDGIVIAAYSSPASALISSCLAEANARVGVAVFGAHTSLAATALECNLIDLNQESFVGFAGTFDDQGDNRCGCGTEPTVCKAVSEGLEPPAPVGPSD
;
A
#
# COMPACT_ATOMS: atom_id res chain seq x y z
N MET A 1 -13.35 -11.35 28.76
CA MET A 1 -12.01 -10.92 28.29
C MET A 1 -11.59 -9.67 29.05
N LYS A 2 -10.28 -9.41 29.20
CA LYS A 2 -9.78 -8.09 29.65
C LYS A 2 -9.86 -7.09 28.48
N THR A 3 -9.71 -5.80 28.76
CA THR A 3 -9.61 -4.71 27.79
C THR A 3 -8.71 -5.08 26.61
N VAL A 4 -9.16 -4.81 25.38
CA VAL A 4 -8.34 -4.98 24.19
C VAL A 4 -7.14 -4.03 24.31
N HIS A 5 -5.94 -4.60 24.45
CA HIS A 5 -4.70 -3.86 24.40
C HIS A 5 -4.13 -3.97 23.00
N THR A 6 -4.44 -2.98 22.16
CA THR A 6 -3.74 -2.76 20.90
C THR A 6 -2.30 -2.40 21.22
N ILE A 7 -1.36 -3.20 20.72
CA ILE A 7 0.07 -2.92 20.84
C ILE A 7 0.44 -2.04 19.64
N THR A 8 0.05 -0.77 19.72
CA THR A 8 0.51 0.22 18.75
C THR A 8 1.91 0.67 19.14
N THR A 9 2.88 0.44 18.27
CA THR A 9 4.14 1.18 18.34
C THR A 9 3.83 2.65 18.09
N ARG A 10 4.45 3.57 18.84
CA ARG A 10 4.52 4.95 18.37
C ARG A 10 5.33 4.90 17.08
N ALA A 11 4.71 5.13 15.94
CA ALA A 11 5.45 5.34 14.71
C ALA A 11 6.38 6.53 14.94
N ALA A 12 7.68 6.27 15.15
CA ALA A 12 8.61 7.36 15.33
C ALA A 12 8.76 8.04 13.97
N ARG A 13 8.38 9.31 13.95
CA ARG A 13 8.28 10.13 12.75
C ARG A 13 9.68 10.44 12.26
N HIS A 14 10.17 9.67 11.30
CA HIS A 14 11.37 10.04 10.55
C HIS A 14 10.96 11.03 9.46
N GLN A 15 11.43 12.26 9.61
CA GLN A 15 11.30 13.24 8.54
C GLN A 15 12.09 12.74 7.35
N VAL A 16 11.45 12.67 6.19
CA VAL A 16 12.17 12.61 4.91
C VAL A 16 12.96 13.90 4.79
N VAL A 17 14.27 13.80 5.00
CA VAL A 17 15.21 14.91 4.87
C VAL A 17 15.69 14.89 3.44
N LEU A 18 14.93 15.60 2.61
CA LEU A 18 15.48 16.17 1.40
C LEU A 18 16.17 17.46 1.84
N PRO A 19 17.51 17.57 1.76
CA PRO A 19 18.18 18.83 2.07
C PRO A 19 17.63 19.93 1.18
N PRO A 20 17.76 21.22 1.57
CA PRO A 20 17.71 22.29 0.58
C PRO A 20 18.87 22.02 -0.38
N VAL A 21 18.58 21.34 -1.50
CA VAL A 21 19.60 21.05 -2.51
C VAL A 21 20.04 22.43 -3.04
N VAL A 22 21.20 22.89 -2.55
CA VAL A 22 21.87 24.15 -2.88
C VAL A 22 20.95 25.38 -2.90
N THR A 23 20.96 26.16 -1.81
CA THR A 23 20.41 27.53 -1.83
C THR A 23 20.93 28.30 -3.04
N ALA A 24 20.00 28.88 -3.80
CA ALA A 24 20.13 29.71 -5.00
C ALA A 24 21.04 30.95 -4.86
N ARG A 25 22.26 30.83 -4.34
CA ARG A 25 23.19 31.95 -4.25
C ARG A 25 23.92 32.25 -5.55
N HIS A 26 23.79 31.40 -6.59
CA HIS A 26 24.48 31.62 -7.88
C HIS A 26 23.63 31.52 -9.16
N LEU A 27 22.30 31.34 -9.11
CA LEU A 27 21.47 31.44 -10.31
C LEU A 27 20.69 32.76 -10.37
N ALA A 28 21.38 33.79 -10.84
CA ALA A 28 20.72 34.89 -11.53
C ALA A 28 21.20 34.90 -12.98
N THR A 29 20.26 35.07 -13.91
CA THR A 29 20.42 35.32 -15.35
C THR A 29 20.83 34.13 -16.23
N LEU A 30 19.84 33.49 -16.87
CA LEU A 30 19.74 33.50 -18.33
C LEU A 30 18.30 33.21 -18.79
N LEU A 31 17.53 34.27 -19.04
CA LEU A 31 16.32 34.23 -19.86
C LEU A 31 16.57 35.19 -21.02
N MET A 32 16.20 34.75 -22.25
CA MET A 32 16.23 35.45 -23.55
C MET A 32 17.44 35.17 -24.45
N LEU A 33 17.26 34.31 -25.46
CA LEU A 33 17.04 34.77 -26.84
C LEU A 33 16.61 33.59 -27.74
N VAL A 34 15.38 33.65 -28.25
CA VAL A 34 14.92 32.93 -29.45
C VAL A 34 15.09 33.89 -30.62
N LEU A 35 15.77 33.47 -31.69
CA LEU A 35 15.57 33.82 -33.11
C LEU A 35 16.81 33.43 -33.94
N GLY A 36 16.62 32.67 -35.04
CA GLY A 36 17.68 32.56 -36.06
C GLY A 36 17.66 31.39 -37.04
N SER A 37 16.68 31.39 -37.96
CA SER A 37 16.73 30.89 -39.35
C SER A 37 17.14 29.44 -39.70
N LEU A 38 16.18 28.72 -40.29
CA LEU A 38 16.40 27.63 -41.24
C LEU A 38 17.23 28.08 -42.44
N SER A 39 18.16 27.24 -42.87
CA SER A 39 18.73 27.27 -44.22
C SER A 39 18.91 25.84 -44.73
N CYS A 40 18.08 25.45 -45.71
CA CYS A 40 18.26 24.26 -46.53
C CYS A 40 19.36 24.51 -47.58
N GLY A 41 20.19 23.51 -47.81
CA GLY A 41 21.07 23.42 -48.97
C GLY A 41 21.49 21.97 -49.17
N GLY A 42 20.86 21.28 -50.12
CA GLY A 42 21.30 19.99 -50.62
C GLY A 42 22.36 20.16 -51.69
N ASP A 43 23.22 19.16 -51.87
CA ASP A 43 23.55 18.64 -53.18
C ASP A 43 24.21 17.25 -53.07
N ASP A 44 23.73 16.37 -53.95
CA ASP A 44 24.22 15.03 -54.26
C ASP A 44 25.67 15.05 -54.75
N SER A 45 26.48 14.09 -54.30
CA SER A 45 27.36 13.35 -55.21
C SER A 45 27.91 12.07 -54.57
N THR A 46 27.67 10.95 -55.26
CA THR A 46 28.47 9.72 -55.14
C THR A 46 29.70 9.83 -56.03
N PRO A 47 30.80 9.11 -55.69
CA PRO A 47 31.08 7.88 -56.43
C PRO A 47 31.67 6.77 -55.54
N GLY A 48 31.58 5.54 -56.06
CA GLY A 48 31.82 4.32 -55.30
C GLY A 48 33.25 3.75 -55.33
N GLY A 49 33.40 2.72 -54.50
CA GLY A 49 34.23 1.53 -54.70
C GLY A 49 35.71 1.65 -54.35
N GLU A 50 36.14 0.97 -53.28
CA GLU A 50 36.70 -0.39 -53.34
C GLU A 50 37.16 -0.87 -51.96
N ALA A 51 37.14 -2.19 -51.81
CA ALA A 51 37.34 -2.94 -50.58
C ALA A 51 38.79 -2.92 -50.06
N GLY A 52 38.91 -2.84 -48.74
CA GLY A 52 40.13 -3.13 -47.99
C GLY A 52 39.77 -3.72 -46.63
N GLY A 53 40.06 -5.01 -46.44
CA GLY A 53 39.54 -5.82 -45.36
C GLY A 53 40.12 -5.53 -43.96
N GLY A 54 39.33 -5.94 -42.96
CA GLY A 54 39.78 -6.10 -41.56
C GLY A 54 38.98 -5.31 -40.51
N ALA A 55 37.63 -5.37 -40.51
CA ALA A 55 36.82 -4.74 -39.44
C ALA A 55 35.38 -5.30 -39.34
N GLY A 56 35.21 -6.63 -39.26
CA GLY A 56 33.88 -7.25 -39.33
C GLY A 56 32.96 -7.12 -38.10
N GLY A 57 33.40 -6.47 -37.02
CA GLY A 57 32.60 -6.33 -35.78
C GLY A 57 31.94 -4.95 -35.60
N GLN A 58 32.58 -3.88 -36.07
CA GLN A 58 32.10 -2.50 -35.87
C GLN A 58 31.03 -2.07 -36.89
N GLU A 59 30.94 -2.74 -38.04
CA GLU A 59 29.91 -2.47 -39.05
C GLU A 59 28.55 -3.11 -38.69
N LEU A 60 28.56 -4.13 -37.82
CA LEU A 60 27.37 -4.84 -37.35
C LEU A 60 26.69 -4.14 -36.16
N CYS A 61 27.45 -3.42 -35.33
CA CYS A 61 26.96 -2.72 -34.14
C CYS A 61 27.56 -1.32 -34.01
N PRO A 62 26.90 -0.28 -34.55
CA PRO A 62 27.43 1.08 -34.44
C PRO A 62 27.29 1.57 -32.99
N VAL A 63 28.37 2.12 -32.42
CA VAL A 63 28.37 2.80 -31.11
C VAL A 63 27.30 3.91 -31.12
N PRO A 64 26.49 4.07 -30.06
CA PRO A 64 26.61 3.46 -28.72
C PRO A 64 25.88 2.11 -28.54
N ASN A 65 25.49 1.41 -29.61
CA ASN A 65 24.85 0.10 -29.46
C ASN A 65 25.85 -0.97 -28.98
N ARG A 66 25.35 -1.88 -28.14
CA ARG A 66 26.12 -2.98 -27.53
C ARG A 66 25.93 -4.27 -28.33
N LEU A 67 27.04 -4.92 -28.68
CA LEU A 67 27.04 -6.23 -29.34
C LEU A 67 26.95 -7.36 -28.30
N LEU A 68 25.97 -8.25 -28.44
CA LEU A 68 25.82 -9.44 -27.59
C LEU A 68 26.63 -10.64 -28.11
N GLU A 69 26.79 -11.67 -27.26
CA GLU A 69 27.51 -12.90 -27.60
C GLU A 69 26.90 -13.65 -28.79
N ASP A 70 25.59 -13.52 -29.00
CA ASP A 70 24.85 -14.12 -30.13
C ASP A 70 24.96 -13.32 -31.44
N GLY A 71 25.67 -12.18 -31.42
CA GLY A 71 25.86 -11.29 -32.55
C GLY A 71 24.73 -10.26 -32.76
N SER A 72 23.72 -10.23 -31.89
CA SER A 72 22.68 -9.19 -31.92
C SER A 72 23.18 -7.87 -31.32
N CYS A 73 22.51 -6.78 -31.69
CA CYS A 73 22.84 -5.42 -31.26
C CYS A 73 21.71 -4.80 -30.46
N LEU A 74 22.03 -4.35 -29.25
CA LEU A 74 21.09 -3.67 -28.38
C LEU A 74 21.38 -2.18 -28.33
N ALA A 75 20.33 -1.39 -28.50
CA ALA A 75 20.41 0.05 -28.31
C ALA A 75 20.53 0.39 -26.81
N PRO A 76 21.11 1.56 -26.47
CA PRO A 76 21.05 2.08 -25.10
C PRO A 76 19.60 2.20 -24.64
N GLY A 77 19.34 1.88 -23.38
CA GLY A 77 17.99 1.74 -22.86
C GLY A 77 17.30 0.42 -23.21
N VAL A 78 17.97 -0.51 -23.90
CA VAL A 78 17.48 -1.89 -24.10
C VAL A 78 18.23 -2.85 -23.19
N GLN A 79 17.48 -3.72 -22.53
CA GLN A 79 17.96 -4.69 -21.56
C GLN A 79 18.56 -5.93 -22.24
N ASP A 80 19.32 -6.74 -21.49
CA ASP A 80 20.00 -7.95 -22.00
C ASP A 80 19.04 -8.98 -22.62
N ASN A 81 17.79 -8.99 -22.18
CA ASN A 81 16.72 -9.85 -22.70
C ASN A 81 16.04 -9.27 -23.96
N GLY A 82 16.49 -8.12 -24.46
CA GLY A 82 15.91 -7.43 -25.62
C GLY A 82 14.73 -6.51 -25.31
N CYS A 83 14.24 -6.47 -24.06
CA CYS A 83 13.14 -5.60 -23.68
C CYS A 83 13.61 -4.15 -23.53
N PRO A 84 12.81 -3.16 -23.95
CA PRO A 84 13.12 -1.76 -23.70
C PRO A 84 13.06 -1.46 -22.20
N ALA A 85 13.67 -0.36 -21.78
CA ALA A 85 13.54 0.16 -20.43
C ALA A 85 12.05 0.38 -20.10
N GLY A 86 11.66 0.08 -18.86
CA GLY A 86 10.28 0.17 -18.39
C GLY A 86 9.44 -1.07 -18.68
N GLU A 87 10.01 -2.11 -19.31
CA GLU A 87 9.33 -3.38 -19.57
C GLU A 87 10.11 -4.55 -18.93
N LEU A 88 9.40 -5.45 -18.24
CA LEU A 88 9.97 -6.65 -17.65
C LEU A 88 9.98 -7.77 -18.69
N GLY A 89 11.13 -8.41 -18.90
CA GLY A 89 11.19 -9.59 -19.76
C GLY A 89 10.68 -10.83 -19.03
N LEU A 90 9.74 -11.54 -19.65
CA LEU A 90 9.13 -12.75 -19.13
C LEU A 90 9.85 -14.02 -19.63
N GLU A 91 9.56 -15.16 -19.01
CA GLU A 91 10.20 -16.44 -19.35
C GLU A 91 9.91 -16.91 -20.80
N ASP A 92 8.81 -16.45 -21.39
CA ASP A 92 8.44 -16.75 -22.77
C ASP A 92 9.12 -15.84 -23.81
N GLY A 93 9.96 -14.90 -23.35
CA GLY A 93 10.67 -13.93 -24.18
C GLY A 93 9.85 -12.70 -24.55
N SER A 94 8.61 -12.56 -24.06
CA SER A 94 7.82 -11.34 -24.22
C SER A 94 8.26 -10.25 -23.23
N CYS A 95 7.89 -9.00 -23.53
CA CYS A 95 8.17 -7.85 -22.68
C CYS A 95 6.85 -7.30 -22.13
N GLN A 96 6.77 -7.20 -20.82
CA GLN A 96 5.60 -6.72 -20.10
C GLN A 96 5.83 -5.29 -19.60
N PRO A 97 5.02 -4.31 -20.02
CA PRO A 97 5.10 -2.95 -19.48
C PRO A 97 4.97 -2.91 -17.96
N ALA A 98 5.69 -1.97 -17.35
CA ALA A 98 5.50 -1.65 -15.94
C ALA A 98 4.04 -1.28 -15.64
N GLY A 99 3.60 -1.56 -14.42
CA GLY A 99 2.24 -1.33 -13.95
C GLY A 99 1.55 -2.63 -13.56
N VAL A 100 0.24 -2.55 -13.32
CA VAL A 100 -0.58 -3.74 -13.06
C VAL A 100 -1.08 -4.29 -14.39
N PRO A 101 -0.64 -5.49 -14.82
CA PRO A 101 -1.18 -6.12 -16.01
C PRO A 101 -2.60 -6.67 -15.74
N PRO A 102 -3.46 -6.80 -16.75
CA PRO A 102 -4.86 -7.19 -16.57
C PRO A 102 -5.08 -8.49 -15.81
N GLU A 103 -4.21 -9.48 -15.96
CA GLU A 103 -4.27 -10.77 -15.29
C GLU A 103 -3.97 -10.71 -13.78
N LEU A 104 -3.42 -9.60 -13.29
CA LEU A 104 -3.21 -9.35 -11.86
C LEU A 104 -4.36 -8.56 -11.22
N CYS A 105 -5.38 -8.14 -11.97
CA CYS A 105 -6.60 -7.59 -11.38
C CYS A 105 -7.40 -8.70 -10.70
N ALA A 106 -7.85 -8.45 -9.46
CA ALA A 106 -8.69 -9.39 -8.72
C ALA A 106 -10.11 -9.44 -9.29
N ASP A 107 -10.85 -10.51 -8.95
CA ASP A 107 -12.29 -10.55 -9.14
C ASP A 107 -12.95 -9.32 -8.50
N GLY A 108 -13.89 -8.71 -9.22
CA GLY A 108 -14.53 -7.47 -8.80
C GLY A 108 -13.76 -6.20 -9.14
N PHE A 109 -12.66 -6.30 -9.91
CA PHE A 109 -11.93 -5.17 -10.47
C PHE A 109 -11.95 -5.21 -12.01
N GLU A 110 -12.10 -4.05 -12.64
CA GLU A 110 -11.95 -3.87 -14.07
C GLU A 110 -10.50 -3.48 -14.41
N PRO A 111 -9.85 -4.16 -15.37
CA PRO A 111 -8.50 -3.78 -15.80
C PRO A 111 -8.52 -2.45 -16.54
N LEU A 112 -7.56 -1.60 -16.20
CA LEU A 112 -7.18 -0.39 -16.94
C LEU A 112 -5.84 -0.66 -17.65
N ASP A 113 -5.37 0.29 -18.47
CA ASP A 113 -4.14 0.09 -19.28
C ASP A 113 -2.91 -0.36 -18.44
N GLN A 114 -2.75 0.17 -17.22
CA GLN A 114 -1.61 -0.15 -16.32
C GLN A 114 -2.04 -0.23 -14.84
N GLY A 115 -3.32 -0.54 -14.59
CA GLY A 115 -3.96 -0.49 -13.29
C GLY A 115 -5.24 -1.31 -13.26
N CYS A 116 -5.99 -1.22 -12.17
CA CYS A 116 -7.27 -1.90 -11.94
C CYS A 116 -8.20 -0.95 -11.19
N GLU A 117 -9.48 -0.93 -11.53
CA GLU A 117 -10.48 -0.13 -10.81
C GLU A 117 -11.49 -1.07 -10.15
N PRO A 118 -11.78 -0.95 -8.84
CA PRO A 118 -12.80 -1.77 -8.22
C PRO A 118 -14.18 -1.41 -8.76
N ILE A 119 -14.98 -2.42 -9.04
CA ILE A 119 -16.40 -2.26 -9.33
C ILE A 119 -17.10 -2.05 -7.99
N LEU A 120 -17.51 -0.81 -7.71
CA LEU A 120 -18.26 -0.42 -6.52
C LEU A 120 -19.36 0.59 -6.90
N PRO A 121 -20.42 0.74 -6.09
CA PRO A 121 -21.36 1.84 -6.26
C PRO A 121 -20.66 3.19 -6.15
N ALA A 122 -21.11 4.18 -6.94
CA ALA A 122 -20.53 5.52 -6.92
C ALA A 122 -20.75 6.25 -5.58
N ASP A 123 -21.91 6.04 -4.96
CA ASP A 123 -22.25 6.62 -3.65
C ASP A 123 -22.00 5.60 -2.52
N PRO A 124 -21.54 6.05 -1.34
CA PRO A 124 -21.41 5.18 -0.17
C PRO A 124 -22.74 4.53 0.21
N CYS A 125 -22.69 3.26 0.64
CA CYS A 125 -23.91 2.56 1.01
C CYS A 125 -24.55 3.16 2.26
N PRO A 126 -25.89 3.32 2.32
CA PRO A 126 -26.60 3.71 3.54
C PRO A 126 -26.32 2.74 4.72
N PRO A 127 -26.57 3.15 5.98
CA PRO A 127 -26.48 2.26 7.14
C PRO A 127 -27.28 0.97 6.95
N GLY A 128 -26.74 -0.16 7.41
CA GLY A 128 -27.32 -1.50 7.24
C GLY A 128 -27.23 -2.10 5.82
N LEU A 129 -26.75 -1.33 4.83
CA LEU A 129 -26.45 -1.81 3.48
C LEU A 129 -24.94 -1.86 3.25
N MET A 130 -24.51 -2.76 2.37
CA MET A 130 -23.11 -2.97 2.05
C MET A 130 -22.90 -3.20 0.55
N ALA A 131 -21.67 -2.98 0.10
CA ALA A 131 -21.18 -3.37 -1.20
C ALA A 131 -19.71 -3.78 -1.06
N VAL A 132 -19.31 -4.82 -1.76
CA VAL A 132 -17.92 -5.30 -1.84
C VAL A 132 -17.42 -5.19 -3.28
N PRO A 133 -16.11 -5.27 -3.56
CA PRO A 133 -15.62 -5.25 -4.93
C PRO A 133 -16.37 -6.26 -5.82
N GLY A 134 -16.91 -5.78 -6.94
CA GLY A 134 -17.81 -6.52 -7.83
C GLY A 134 -19.28 -6.10 -7.75
N ASP A 135 -19.72 -5.48 -6.65
CA ASP A 135 -21.08 -4.98 -6.49
C ASP A 135 -21.25 -3.63 -7.21
N THR A 136 -22.28 -3.50 -8.05
CA THR A 136 -22.61 -2.21 -8.73
C THR A 136 -23.68 -1.40 -7.99
N VAL A 137 -24.35 -2.02 -7.01
CA VAL A 137 -25.39 -1.41 -6.17
C VAL A 137 -25.23 -1.87 -4.73
N CYS A 138 -25.62 -1.02 -3.78
CA CYS A 138 -25.70 -1.42 -2.38
C CYS A 138 -26.80 -2.47 -2.17
N ARG A 139 -26.51 -3.45 -1.33
CA ARG A 139 -27.42 -4.54 -0.99
C ARG A 139 -27.51 -4.73 0.51
N GLU A 140 -28.58 -5.37 0.95
CA GLU A 140 -28.72 -5.83 2.34
C GLU A 140 -27.62 -6.85 2.67
N VAL A 141 -27.25 -6.93 3.95
CA VAL A 141 -26.27 -7.91 4.46
C VAL A 141 -26.74 -9.35 4.20
N ALA A 142 -28.04 -9.60 4.43
CA ALA A 142 -28.73 -10.81 4.02
C ALA A 142 -30.20 -10.51 3.72
N PRO A 143 -30.82 -11.21 2.75
CA PRO A 143 -32.24 -11.04 2.48
C PRO A 143 -33.07 -11.52 3.66
N CYS A 144 -34.15 -10.80 3.96
CA CYS A 144 -35.16 -11.25 4.90
C CYS A 144 -36.09 -12.27 4.22
N GLY A 145 -36.09 -13.50 4.72
CA GLY A 145 -36.99 -14.55 4.24
C GLY A 145 -38.46 -14.26 4.59
N THR A 146 -39.36 -15.20 4.28
CA THR A 146 -40.80 -15.05 4.58
C THR A 146 -41.26 -15.92 5.76
N GLY A 147 -42.21 -15.43 6.55
CA GLY A 147 -42.76 -16.16 7.69
C GLY A 147 -41.97 -15.97 9.00
N ARG A 148 -42.42 -16.61 10.08
CA ARG A 148 -41.89 -16.38 11.46
C ARG A 148 -40.39 -16.63 11.59
N TRP A 149 -39.85 -17.54 10.77
CA TRP A 149 -38.45 -17.97 10.81
C TRP A 149 -37.73 -17.73 9.48
N GLY A 150 -38.29 -16.93 8.58
CA GLY A 150 -37.72 -16.69 7.26
C GLY A 150 -37.38 -17.98 6.48
N ASP A 151 -36.20 -17.99 5.85
CA ASP A 151 -35.71 -19.10 5.03
C ASP A 151 -34.76 -20.03 5.80
N ILE A 152 -34.84 -20.03 7.14
CA ILE A 152 -34.00 -20.87 8.00
C ILE A 152 -34.33 -22.36 7.73
N PRO A 153 -33.34 -23.24 7.51
CA PRO A 153 -33.55 -24.65 7.21
C PRO A 153 -33.91 -25.45 8.48
N ILE A 154 -35.13 -25.27 8.96
CA ILE A 154 -35.65 -25.92 10.18
C ILE A 154 -35.77 -27.44 9.99
N ASP A 155 -35.36 -28.18 11.02
CA ASP A 155 -35.54 -29.62 11.14
C ASP A 155 -36.13 -30.03 12.50
N GLY A 156 -36.28 -31.34 12.73
CA GLY A 156 -36.87 -31.87 13.97
C GLY A 156 -36.00 -31.70 15.23
N SER A 157 -34.77 -31.23 15.09
CA SER A 157 -33.84 -30.94 16.20
C SER A 157 -33.66 -29.44 16.47
N THR A 158 -34.40 -28.60 15.73
CA THR A 158 -34.29 -27.14 15.83
C THR A 158 -34.99 -26.61 17.08
N GLU A 159 -34.25 -25.81 17.85
CA GLU A 159 -34.79 -24.98 18.93
C GLU A 159 -35.28 -23.65 18.35
N HIS A 160 -36.49 -23.24 18.71
CA HIS A 160 -37.12 -22.02 18.17
C HIS A 160 -37.16 -20.91 19.22
N VAL A 161 -36.84 -19.68 18.83
CA VAL A 161 -36.77 -18.51 19.73
C VAL A 161 -37.64 -17.35 19.23
N ASP A 162 -38.70 -17.00 19.95
CA ASP A 162 -39.53 -15.83 19.67
C ASP A 162 -39.81 -15.05 20.96
N GLY A 163 -39.17 -13.88 21.09
CA GLY A 163 -39.32 -13.02 22.26
C GLY A 163 -40.73 -12.43 22.42
N ALA A 164 -41.56 -12.43 21.38
CA ALA A 164 -42.95 -12.01 21.45
C ALA A 164 -43.91 -13.13 21.92
N TYR A 165 -43.42 -14.36 22.11
CA TYR A 165 -44.24 -15.47 22.56
C TYR A 165 -44.72 -15.27 24.01
N ALA A 166 -46.04 -15.20 24.19
CA ALA A 166 -46.66 -14.91 25.49
C ALA A 166 -47.24 -16.14 26.21
N GLY A 167 -47.00 -17.36 25.71
CA GLY A 167 -47.63 -18.57 26.25
C GLY A 167 -47.04 -19.09 27.56
N GLY A 168 -45.80 -18.71 27.90
CA GLY A 168 -45.15 -19.03 29.18
C GLY A 168 -44.92 -20.52 29.45
N ASN A 169 -45.09 -21.37 28.44
CA ASN A 169 -44.96 -22.82 28.47
C ASN A 169 -43.97 -23.30 27.41
N ASN A 170 -42.85 -22.57 27.30
CA ASN A 170 -41.79 -22.75 26.31
C ASN A 170 -41.23 -24.18 26.40
N ASP A 171 -41.09 -24.84 25.24
CA ASP A 171 -40.41 -26.14 25.12
C ASP A 171 -39.54 -26.25 23.86
N GLY A 172 -39.25 -25.12 23.22
CA GLY A 172 -38.38 -25.03 22.05
C GLY A 172 -39.01 -25.42 20.72
N THR A 173 -40.24 -25.93 20.74
CA THR A 173 -40.99 -26.23 19.51
C THR A 173 -41.47 -24.96 18.81
N ALA A 174 -41.75 -25.03 17.50
CA ALA A 174 -42.25 -23.88 16.74
C ALA A 174 -43.56 -23.28 17.31
N ASP A 175 -44.41 -24.10 17.95
CA ASP A 175 -45.67 -23.67 18.57
C ASP A 175 -45.46 -23.06 19.97
N ARG A 176 -44.40 -23.46 20.68
CA ARG A 176 -44.06 -23.01 22.04
C ARG A 176 -42.56 -22.68 22.13
N PRO A 177 -42.09 -21.68 21.37
CA PRO A 177 -40.67 -21.36 21.30
C PRO A 177 -40.16 -20.81 22.64
N TRP A 178 -38.84 -20.84 22.81
CA TRP A 178 -38.16 -20.12 23.87
C TRP A 178 -38.37 -18.61 23.70
N THR A 179 -38.42 -17.87 24.79
CA THR A 179 -38.53 -16.40 24.77
C THR A 179 -37.19 -15.69 24.79
N THR A 180 -36.11 -16.43 25.06
CA THR A 180 -34.73 -15.93 25.07
C THR A 180 -33.82 -16.86 24.27
N ILE A 181 -32.74 -16.30 23.74
CA ILE A 181 -31.74 -17.07 23.00
C ILE A 181 -30.94 -17.96 23.96
N GLY A 182 -30.63 -17.45 25.16
CA GLY A 182 -29.93 -18.22 26.19
C GLY A 182 -30.65 -19.52 26.60
N GLU A 183 -31.98 -19.48 26.79
CA GLU A 183 -32.77 -20.67 27.11
C GLU A 183 -32.69 -21.73 25.99
N ALA A 184 -32.75 -21.29 24.74
CA ALA A 184 -32.63 -22.19 23.60
C ALA A 184 -31.22 -22.81 23.50
N ILE A 185 -30.17 -22.03 23.75
CA ILE A 185 -28.81 -22.54 23.80
C ILE A 185 -28.69 -23.59 24.90
N ASP A 186 -29.23 -23.34 26.10
CA ASP A 186 -29.17 -24.30 27.21
C ASP A 186 -29.89 -25.61 26.88
N ALA A 187 -31.05 -25.54 26.22
CA ALA A 187 -31.83 -26.70 25.79
C ALA A 187 -31.21 -27.48 24.61
N ALA A 188 -30.56 -26.78 23.68
CA ALA A 188 -30.05 -27.32 22.43
C ALA A 188 -29.11 -28.53 22.62
N ALA A 189 -29.22 -29.55 21.76
CA ALA A 189 -28.19 -30.57 21.65
C ALA A 189 -26.90 -29.97 21.03
N PRO A 190 -25.71 -30.56 21.27
CA PRO A 190 -24.48 -30.12 20.59
C PRO A 190 -24.64 -30.14 19.07
N GLY A 191 -24.39 -29.00 18.43
CA GLY A 191 -24.51 -28.76 17.00
C GLY A 191 -25.92 -28.42 16.52
N ALA A 192 -26.92 -28.34 17.40
CA ALA A 192 -28.30 -28.05 17.01
C ALA A 192 -28.47 -26.61 16.49
N LEU A 193 -29.49 -26.44 15.65
CA LEU A 193 -29.93 -25.15 15.12
C LEU A 193 -30.83 -24.44 16.13
N VAL A 194 -30.54 -23.17 16.38
CA VAL A 194 -31.40 -22.24 17.10
C VAL A 194 -31.93 -21.23 16.08
N ALA A 195 -33.19 -21.39 15.69
CA ALA A 195 -33.88 -20.49 14.77
C ALA A 195 -34.45 -19.31 15.56
N ILE A 196 -34.11 -18.08 15.17
CA ILE A 196 -34.44 -16.85 15.90
C ILE A 196 -35.37 -15.98 15.04
N ALA A 197 -36.55 -15.69 15.57
CA ALA A 197 -37.57 -14.87 14.91
C ALA A 197 -37.19 -13.39 14.95
N THR A 198 -37.91 -12.59 14.17
CA THR A 198 -37.84 -11.12 14.21
C THR A 198 -37.99 -10.59 15.64
N GLY A 199 -37.05 -9.77 16.08
CA GLY A 199 -37.02 -9.25 17.44
C GLY A 199 -35.70 -8.60 17.81
N SER A 200 -35.75 -7.79 18.88
CA SER A 200 -34.56 -7.26 19.55
C SER A 200 -34.42 -7.97 20.89
N TYR A 201 -33.32 -8.69 21.07
CA TYR A 201 -33.07 -9.59 22.18
C TYR A 201 -32.04 -8.97 23.11
N ALA A 202 -32.50 -8.41 24.23
CA ALA A 202 -31.65 -7.79 25.24
C ALA A 202 -31.01 -8.87 26.14
N GLU A 203 -29.90 -9.44 25.67
CA GLU A 203 -29.22 -10.58 26.29
C GLU A 203 -27.71 -10.49 26.08
N ASP A 204 -26.95 -10.98 27.06
CA ASP A 204 -25.53 -11.29 26.90
C ASP A 204 -25.40 -12.80 26.65
N ILE A 205 -25.17 -13.18 25.39
CA ILE A 205 -25.15 -14.58 24.93
C ILE A 205 -23.79 -15.20 25.23
N ASP A 206 -23.79 -16.35 25.90
CA ASP A 206 -22.57 -17.11 26.23
C ASP A 206 -22.68 -18.55 25.69
N ILE A 207 -21.93 -18.85 24.63
CA ILE A 207 -21.86 -20.17 23.99
C ILE A 207 -20.59 -20.86 24.50
N ALA A 208 -20.77 -21.83 25.38
CA ALA A 208 -19.69 -22.63 25.97
C ALA A 208 -20.13 -24.08 26.20
N GLY A 209 -19.17 -25.01 26.17
CA GLY A 209 -19.42 -26.42 26.48
C GLY A 209 -20.04 -27.25 25.36
N LYS A 210 -20.68 -26.61 24.38
CA LYS A 210 -21.21 -27.24 23.16
C LYS A 210 -21.30 -26.21 22.02
N PRO A 211 -21.07 -26.61 20.76
CA PRO A 211 -21.38 -25.75 19.63
C PRO A 211 -22.88 -25.69 19.38
N VAL A 212 -23.33 -24.59 18.80
CA VAL A 212 -24.70 -24.39 18.28
C VAL A 212 -24.64 -23.58 16.98
N THR A 213 -25.72 -23.62 16.20
CA THR A 213 -25.91 -22.67 15.07
C THR A 213 -26.99 -21.68 15.48
N LEU A 214 -26.62 -20.43 15.72
CA LEU A 214 -27.58 -19.33 15.86
C LEU A 214 -27.92 -18.78 14.47
N TRP A 215 -29.19 -18.76 14.10
CA TRP A 215 -29.64 -18.27 12.80
C TRP A 215 -30.85 -17.34 12.95
N GLY A 216 -30.67 -16.06 12.63
CA GLY A 216 -31.75 -15.08 12.57
C GLY A 216 -32.43 -14.99 11.19
N VAL A 217 -33.66 -14.48 11.16
CA VAL A 217 -34.40 -14.22 9.90
C VAL A 217 -33.56 -13.40 8.92
N CYS A 218 -33.01 -12.28 9.39
CA CYS A 218 -32.02 -11.45 8.71
C CYS A 218 -31.49 -10.38 9.68
N PRO A 219 -30.33 -9.73 9.39
CA PRO A 219 -29.79 -8.69 10.25
C PRO A 219 -30.67 -7.45 10.41
N ALA A 220 -31.53 -7.13 9.44
CA ALA A 220 -32.43 -5.99 9.54
C ALA A 220 -33.62 -6.21 10.51
N GLU A 221 -33.91 -7.46 10.88
CA GLU A 221 -35.08 -7.84 11.68
C GLU A 221 -34.74 -8.56 12.99
N VAL A 222 -33.54 -9.12 13.11
CA VAL A 222 -33.08 -9.82 14.32
C VAL A 222 -31.85 -9.12 14.85
N GLU A 223 -31.93 -8.54 16.05
CA GLU A 223 -30.81 -7.86 16.72
C GLU A 223 -30.57 -8.47 18.11
N VAL A 224 -29.32 -8.82 18.40
CA VAL A 224 -28.87 -9.09 19.77
C VAL A 224 -28.31 -7.80 20.36
N VAL A 225 -28.83 -7.42 21.54
CA VAL A 225 -28.45 -6.21 22.27
C VAL A 225 -27.79 -6.59 23.58
N GLY A 226 -26.46 -6.62 23.58
CA GLY A 226 -25.64 -6.90 24.76
C GLY A 226 -25.55 -5.71 25.72
N SER A 227 -25.32 -6.02 26.98
CA SER A 227 -25.17 -5.08 28.09
C SER A 227 -23.72 -4.97 28.55
N THR A 228 -23.47 -4.17 29.58
CA THR A 228 -22.15 -4.11 30.24
C THR A 228 -21.91 -5.25 31.23
N ALA A 229 -22.86 -6.18 31.42
CA ALA A 229 -22.72 -7.28 32.37
C ALA A 229 -21.72 -8.34 31.89
N ALA A 230 -21.57 -8.50 30.58
CA ALA A 230 -20.54 -9.32 29.94
C ALA A 230 -19.49 -8.46 29.20
N GLY A 231 -18.43 -9.11 28.73
CA GLY A 231 -17.37 -8.46 27.95
C GLY A 231 -17.66 -8.32 26.46
N ALA A 232 -18.75 -8.94 25.97
CA ALA A 232 -19.29 -8.80 24.63
C ALA A 232 -20.77 -9.22 24.62
N ALA A 233 -21.55 -8.76 23.63
CA ALA A 233 -22.95 -9.18 23.45
C ALA A 233 -23.08 -10.67 23.10
N VAL A 234 -22.14 -11.21 22.32
CA VAL A 234 -22.03 -12.65 22.02
C VAL A 234 -20.62 -13.14 22.36
N ILE A 235 -20.52 -14.16 23.21
CA ILE A 235 -19.25 -14.76 23.60
C ILE A 235 -19.26 -16.23 23.18
N ILE A 236 -18.27 -16.63 22.39
CA ILE A 236 -18.02 -18.02 21.99
C ILE A 236 -16.72 -18.47 22.65
N ARG A 237 -16.81 -19.48 23.52
CA ARG A 237 -15.66 -19.93 24.29
C ARG A 237 -15.63 -21.42 24.56
N THR A 238 -14.54 -21.87 25.18
CA THR A 238 -14.19 -23.24 25.58
C THR A 238 -15.23 -24.32 25.28
N ALA A 239 -14.83 -25.29 24.43
CA ALA A 239 -15.64 -26.42 23.98
C ALA A 239 -16.87 -26.04 23.13
N ALA A 240 -16.78 -24.94 22.38
CA ALA A 240 -17.77 -24.49 21.40
C ALA A 240 -17.25 -24.55 19.95
N ASP A 241 -16.31 -25.46 19.66
CA ASP A 241 -15.75 -25.63 18.32
C ASP A 241 -16.84 -25.98 17.30
N GLY A 242 -16.86 -25.29 16.15
CA GLY A 242 -17.89 -25.46 15.13
C GLY A 242 -19.15 -24.62 15.31
N THR A 243 -19.17 -23.70 16.30
CA THR A 243 -20.28 -22.74 16.47
C THR A 243 -20.47 -21.88 15.23
N GLN A 244 -21.72 -21.63 14.85
CA GLN A 244 -22.07 -20.73 13.77
C GLN A 244 -23.00 -19.63 14.27
N VAL A 245 -22.77 -18.38 13.83
CA VAL A 245 -23.68 -17.25 14.05
C VAL A 245 -24.00 -16.64 12.70
N ARG A 246 -25.29 -16.61 12.35
CA ARG A 246 -25.74 -16.31 10.97
C ARG A 246 -26.89 -15.32 10.92
N SER A 247 -26.81 -14.38 9.98
CA SER A 247 -27.95 -13.56 9.52
C SER A 247 -28.68 -12.82 10.64
N LEU A 248 -27.94 -12.21 11.56
CA LEU A 248 -28.47 -11.36 12.63
C LEU A 248 -27.57 -10.13 12.85
N ALA A 249 -28.14 -9.10 13.45
CA ALA A 249 -27.43 -7.92 13.90
C ALA A 249 -26.94 -8.08 15.35
N ILE A 250 -25.82 -7.45 15.68
CA ILE A 250 -25.21 -7.48 17.00
C ILE A 250 -24.78 -6.06 17.39
N ARG A 251 -25.30 -5.61 18.52
CA ARG A 251 -24.92 -4.37 19.19
C ARG A 251 -24.66 -4.64 20.66
N GLY A 252 -23.67 -3.98 21.23
CA GLY A 252 -23.27 -4.17 22.62
C GLY A 252 -22.73 -2.91 23.26
N ASP A 253 -23.04 -2.73 24.55
CA ASP A 253 -22.45 -1.66 25.38
C ASP A 253 -20.95 -1.91 25.71
N THR A 254 -20.36 -2.98 25.16
CA THR A 254 -18.92 -3.29 25.20
C THR A 254 -18.44 -3.72 23.82
N ALA A 255 -17.96 -4.95 23.64
CA ALA A 255 -17.68 -5.53 22.33
C ALA A 255 -18.94 -6.17 21.74
N GLY A 256 -19.02 -6.27 20.41
CA GLY A 256 -20.14 -6.96 19.75
C GLY A 256 -20.05 -8.47 19.92
N LEU A 257 -18.98 -9.07 19.40
CA LEU A 257 -18.78 -10.51 19.44
C LEU A 257 -17.35 -10.85 19.87
N ALA A 258 -17.20 -11.84 20.74
CA ALA A 258 -15.90 -12.32 21.19
C ALA A 258 -15.73 -13.83 21.00
N VAL A 259 -14.56 -14.25 20.52
CA VAL A 259 -14.19 -15.67 20.32
C VAL A 259 -12.88 -15.96 21.07
N SER A 260 -12.84 -17.02 21.88
CA SER A 260 -11.60 -17.48 22.51
C SER A 260 -11.66 -18.96 22.91
N SER A 261 -10.60 -19.74 22.72
CA SER A 261 -10.61 -21.20 22.97
C SER A 261 -11.67 -21.93 22.13
N SER A 262 -11.90 -21.51 20.89
CA SER A 262 -12.82 -22.15 19.96
C SER A 262 -12.33 -22.03 18.52
N GLN A 263 -12.37 -23.14 17.79
CA GLN A 263 -11.94 -23.27 16.41
C GLN A 263 -13.12 -23.63 15.50
N ASN A 264 -12.94 -23.48 14.19
CA ASN A 264 -13.98 -23.73 13.18
C ASN A 264 -15.26 -22.91 13.43
N VAL A 265 -15.13 -21.72 14.01
CA VAL A 265 -16.26 -20.81 14.24
C VAL A 265 -16.60 -20.09 12.93
N ALA A 266 -17.87 -20.09 12.53
CA ALA A 266 -18.33 -19.40 11.33
C ALA A 266 -19.26 -18.23 11.67
N LEU A 267 -18.89 -17.03 11.24
CA LEU A 267 -19.64 -15.79 11.38
C LEU A 267 -20.11 -15.37 9.98
N ASP A 268 -21.40 -15.56 9.69
CA ASP A 268 -21.93 -15.46 8.33
C ASP A 268 -23.01 -14.39 8.22
N ARG A 269 -22.79 -13.39 7.36
CA ARG A 269 -23.76 -12.33 7.06
C ARG A 269 -24.28 -11.65 8.31
N LEU A 270 -23.35 -11.19 9.15
CA LEU A 270 -23.65 -10.45 10.37
C LEU A 270 -23.63 -8.94 10.12
N TRP A 271 -24.49 -8.21 10.82
CA TRP A 271 -24.39 -6.76 10.93
C TRP A 271 -23.93 -6.41 12.36
N VAL A 272 -22.64 -6.09 12.53
CA VAL A 272 -22.08 -5.77 13.85
C VAL A 272 -21.88 -4.27 13.95
N HIS A 273 -22.72 -3.60 14.73
CA HIS A 273 -22.82 -2.13 14.67
C HIS A 273 -22.97 -1.45 16.03
N ASP A 274 -22.57 -0.18 16.07
CA ASP A 274 -22.76 0.72 17.21
C ASP A 274 -22.23 0.16 18.54
N ASN A 275 -21.15 -0.63 18.49
CA ASN A 275 -20.54 -1.20 19.69
C ASN A 275 -19.68 -0.13 20.39
N ALA A 276 -19.81 -0.04 21.72
CA ALA A 276 -19.11 0.97 22.53
C ALA A 276 -17.59 0.76 22.60
N SER A 277 -17.11 -0.42 22.19
CA SER A 277 -15.71 -0.78 21.95
C SER A 277 -15.68 -1.62 20.66
N VAL A 278 -14.88 -2.69 20.62
CA VAL A 278 -14.56 -3.44 19.40
C VAL A 278 -15.78 -4.18 18.82
N GLY A 279 -15.91 -4.19 17.50
CA GLY A 279 -16.96 -4.98 16.82
C GLY A 279 -16.80 -6.49 17.06
N ILE A 280 -15.70 -7.07 16.57
CA ILE A 280 -15.36 -8.49 16.77
C ILE A 280 -13.98 -8.63 17.40
N VAL A 281 -13.86 -9.42 18.47
CA VAL A 281 -12.58 -9.74 19.14
C VAL A 281 -12.34 -11.24 19.12
N ALA A 282 -11.30 -11.70 18.43
CA ALA A 282 -10.80 -13.07 18.52
C ALA A 282 -9.45 -13.08 19.25
N GLN A 283 -9.34 -13.80 20.36
CA GLN A 283 -8.12 -13.84 21.17
C GLN A 283 -7.82 -15.26 21.65
N GLU A 284 -6.54 -15.67 21.60
CA GLU A 284 -6.10 -16.98 22.08
C GLU A 284 -5.93 -17.04 23.62
N THR A 285 -6.34 -16.01 24.36
CA THR A 285 -6.13 -15.93 25.82
C THR A 285 -6.62 -17.16 26.59
N LEU A 286 -7.71 -17.82 26.17
CA LEU A 286 -8.23 -19.03 26.80
C LEU A 286 -7.77 -20.34 26.12
N GLY A 287 -7.12 -20.28 24.95
CA GLY A 287 -6.75 -21.43 24.14
C GLY A 287 -6.93 -21.19 22.63
N PRO A 288 -6.49 -22.14 21.78
CA PRO A 288 -6.50 -22.02 20.32
C PRO A 288 -7.81 -21.47 19.78
N THR A 289 -7.71 -20.46 18.92
CA THR A 289 -8.86 -19.68 18.44
C THR A 289 -8.76 -19.48 16.94
N ALA A 290 -9.83 -19.84 16.22
CA ALA A 290 -9.90 -19.67 14.77
C ALA A 290 -11.35 -19.41 14.31
N PHE A 291 -11.54 -18.43 13.43
CA PHE A 291 -12.86 -18.12 12.87
C PHE A 291 -12.83 -17.73 11.39
N THR A 292 -13.98 -17.90 10.74
CA THR A 292 -14.27 -17.35 9.41
C THR A 292 -15.36 -16.28 9.53
N LEU A 293 -15.19 -15.14 8.86
CA LEU A 293 -16.16 -14.06 8.74
C LEU A 293 -16.47 -13.85 7.26
N SER A 294 -17.74 -13.99 6.87
CA SER A 294 -18.13 -13.89 5.46
C SER A 294 -19.37 -13.02 5.29
N GLY A 295 -19.37 -12.16 4.27
CA GLY A 295 -20.56 -11.41 3.86
C GLY A 295 -21.06 -10.42 4.91
N ALA A 296 -20.21 -9.96 5.83
CA ALA A 296 -20.60 -9.19 7.00
C ALA A 296 -20.42 -7.68 6.81
N LEU A 297 -21.20 -6.90 7.57
CA LEU A 297 -21.05 -5.44 7.69
C LEU A 297 -20.69 -5.11 9.14
N LEU A 298 -19.55 -4.46 9.32
CA LEU A 298 -19.13 -3.88 10.59
C LEU A 298 -19.11 -2.37 10.44
N GLU A 299 -19.94 -1.66 11.20
CA GLU A 299 -20.00 -0.20 11.10
C GLU A 299 -20.21 0.52 12.43
N GLN A 300 -19.68 1.74 12.56
CA GLN A 300 -19.89 2.58 13.75
C GLN A 300 -19.40 1.93 15.07
N ASN A 301 -18.47 0.98 14.98
CA ASN A 301 -17.84 0.36 16.14
C ASN A 301 -16.69 1.24 16.66
N HIS A 302 -16.58 1.40 17.97
CA HIS A 302 -15.50 2.16 18.58
C HIS A 302 -14.19 1.36 18.67
N GLU A 303 -13.07 2.07 18.75
CA GLU A 303 -11.72 1.51 18.93
C GLU A 303 -11.21 0.68 17.74
N ILE A 304 -11.85 -0.45 17.42
CA ILE A 304 -11.49 -1.37 16.34
C ILE A 304 -12.74 -2.04 15.74
N GLY A 305 -12.81 -2.20 14.41
CA GLY A 305 -13.84 -3.03 13.77
C GLY A 305 -13.67 -4.51 14.06
N VAL A 306 -12.54 -5.10 13.62
CA VAL A 306 -12.16 -6.50 13.91
C VAL A 306 -10.76 -6.56 14.54
N PHE A 307 -10.64 -7.20 15.70
CA PHE A 307 -9.37 -7.48 16.35
C PHE A 307 -9.07 -8.98 16.37
N VAL A 308 -7.91 -9.36 15.81
CA VAL A 308 -7.38 -10.73 15.79
C VAL A 308 -6.08 -10.75 16.59
N GLY A 309 -6.15 -11.28 17.82
CA GLY A 309 -5.03 -11.42 18.75
C GLY A 309 -4.58 -12.87 18.88
N GLY A 310 -3.40 -13.21 18.37
CA GLY A 310 -2.84 -14.56 18.48
C GLY A 310 -3.70 -15.69 17.90
N SER A 311 -4.64 -15.34 17.02
CA SER A 311 -5.68 -16.24 16.50
C SER A 311 -5.58 -16.34 14.98
N ASP A 312 -6.23 -17.35 14.40
CA ASP A 312 -6.37 -17.51 12.95
C ASP A 312 -7.70 -16.91 12.46
N ALA A 313 -7.68 -16.14 11.38
CA ALA A 313 -8.89 -15.53 10.81
C ALA A 313 -8.93 -15.62 9.28
N THR A 314 -10.09 -15.94 8.73
CA THR A 314 -10.41 -15.74 7.30
C THR A 314 -11.57 -14.76 7.20
N ILE A 315 -11.38 -13.64 6.54
CA ILE A 315 -12.36 -12.55 6.42
C ILE A 315 -12.57 -12.30 4.93
N GLU A 316 -13.78 -12.56 4.45
CA GLU A 316 -14.09 -12.52 3.02
C GLU A 316 -15.38 -11.75 2.76
N SER A 317 -15.43 -11.00 1.66
CA SER A 317 -16.66 -10.28 1.26
C SER A 317 -17.26 -9.44 2.39
N THR A 318 -16.41 -8.78 3.17
CA THR A 318 -16.80 -8.08 4.39
C THR A 318 -16.55 -6.58 4.24
N VAL A 319 -17.47 -5.77 4.74
CA VAL A 319 -17.31 -4.32 4.83
C VAL A 319 -17.00 -3.93 6.27
N VAL A 320 -15.91 -3.20 6.49
CA VAL A 320 -15.61 -2.55 7.78
C VAL A 320 -15.54 -1.06 7.53
N ARG A 321 -16.44 -0.29 8.14
CA ARG A 321 -16.52 1.14 7.86
C ARG A 321 -16.88 2.00 9.06
N ASN A 322 -16.58 3.29 8.95
CA ASN A 322 -17.02 4.29 9.92
C ASN A 322 -16.67 3.92 11.37
N THR A 323 -15.53 3.28 11.60
CA THR A 323 -15.06 3.00 12.96
C THR A 323 -14.76 4.30 13.70
N LEU A 324 -15.15 4.33 14.97
CA LEU A 324 -15.15 5.53 15.80
C LEU A 324 -13.96 5.53 16.77
N PRO A 325 -13.43 6.71 17.13
CA PRO A 325 -12.35 6.79 18.10
C PRO A 325 -12.81 6.30 19.46
N ARG A 326 -11.88 5.78 20.26
CA ARG A 326 -12.13 5.41 21.64
C ARG A 326 -12.67 6.60 22.43
N ALA A 327 -13.79 6.42 23.13
CA ALA A 327 -14.46 7.53 23.80
C ALA A 327 -13.59 8.24 24.85
N SER A 328 -12.72 7.50 25.54
CA SER A 328 -11.95 8.00 26.69
C SER A 328 -10.83 8.98 26.34
N ASP A 329 -10.18 8.82 25.18
CA ASP A 329 -9.02 9.62 24.79
C ASP A 329 -9.01 10.03 23.32
N GLN A 330 -10.05 9.66 22.58
CA GLN A 330 -10.21 10.00 21.18
C GLN A 330 -9.11 9.38 20.28
N ALA A 331 -8.42 8.35 20.75
CA ALA A 331 -7.44 7.60 19.96
C ALA A 331 -8.09 6.44 19.18
N TYR A 332 -7.36 5.84 18.25
CA TYR A 332 -7.79 4.67 17.47
C TYR A 332 -9.03 4.92 16.57
N GLY A 333 -9.81 3.87 16.37
CA GLY A 333 -10.84 3.72 15.35
C GLY A 333 -10.38 2.84 14.19
N ILE A 334 -9.52 1.85 14.45
CA ILE A 334 -8.90 1.00 13.44
C ILE A 334 -9.96 0.15 12.72
N GLY A 335 -9.84 -0.06 11.41
CA GLY A 335 -10.69 -1.02 10.69
C GLY A 335 -10.45 -2.45 11.17
N ILE A 336 -9.28 -3.00 10.85
CA ILE A 336 -8.87 -4.36 11.26
C ILE A 336 -7.48 -4.36 11.88
N GLY A 337 -7.34 -4.95 13.08
CA GLY A 337 -6.07 -5.12 13.78
C GLY A 337 -5.68 -6.59 13.92
N ILE A 338 -4.52 -6.98 13.38
CA ILE A 338 -3.96 -8.33 13.41
C ILE A 338 -2.64 -8.29 14.17
N GLN A 339 -2.63 -8.82 15.38
CA GLN A 339 -1.54 -8.65 16.34
C GLN A 339 -1.32 -9.92 17.17
N PRO A 340 -0.18 -10.05 17.87
CA PRO A 340 -0.02 -11.13 18.81
C PRO A 340 -1.02 -10.98 19.95
N ASP A 341 -1.43 -12.10 20.55
CA ASP A 341 -2.26 -12.04 21.75
C ASP A 341 -1.45 -11.38 22.88
N PRO A 342 -1.98 -10.33 23.52
CA PRO A 342 -1.21 -9.54 24.48
C PRO A 342 -0.84 -10.31 25.75
N SER A 343 -1.53 -11.44 26.03
CA SER A 343 -1.29 -12.25 27.22
C SER A 343 -0.29 -13.38 26.97
N THR A 344 -0.32 -13.98 25.77
CA THR A 344 0.44 -15.19 25.43
C THR A 344 1.62 -14.92 24.49
N GLY A 345 1.62 -13.78 23.78
CA GLY A 345 2.59 -13.46 22.74
C GLY A 345 2.47 -14.32 21.48
N LYS A 346 1.45 -15.18 21.37
CA LYS A 346 1.14 -15.95 20.16
C LYS A 346 0.87 -14.99 19.01
N ARG A 347 1.48 -15.20 17.85
CA ARG A 347 1.22 -14.42 16.61
C ARG A 347 -0.17 -14.72 16.08
N ALA A 348 -0.81 -13.72 15.47
CA ALA A 348 -2.01 -13.96 14.67
C ALA A 348 -1.66 -14.31 13.21
N SER A 349 -2.58 -14.98 12.53
CA SER A 349 -2.55 -15.19 11.09
C SER A 349 -3.91 -14.82 10.50
N ALA A 350 -3.96 -13.94 9.50
CA ALA A 350 -5.22 -13.52 8.90
C ALA A 350 -5.18 -13.52 7.37
N THR A 351 -6.28 -13.93 6.75
CA THR A 351 -6.51 -13.76 5.32
C THR A 351 -7.70 -12.85 5.10
N LEU A 352 -7.51 -11.79 4.31
CA LEU A 352 -8.50 -10.80 3.93
C LEU A 352 -8.72 -10.87 2.42
N ARG A 353 -9.96 -11.14 1.97
CA ARG A 353 -10.29 -11.21 0.54
C ARG A 353 -11.54 -10.45 0.16
N ALA A 354 -11.55 -9.86 -1.03
CA ALA A 354 -12.74 -9.29 -1.67
C ALA A 354 -13.53 -8.37 -0.72
N SER A 355 -12.82 -7.59 0.10
CA SER A 355 -13.41 -6.82 1.20
C SER A 355 -13.24 -5.32 0.98
N LEU A 356 -14.05 -4.51 1.67
CA LEU A 356 -13.99 -3.05 1.60
C LEU A 356 -13.82 -2.49 3.01
N LEU A 357 -12.73 -1.77 3.21
CA LEU A 357 -12.45 -1.01 4.42
C LEU A 357 -12.52 0.46 4.05
N GLU A 358 -13.54 1.16 4.51
CA GLU A 358 -13.75 2.57 4.12
C GLU A 358 -14.13 3.48 5.28
N GLN A 359 -13.71 4.74 5.26
CA GLN A 359 -14.11 5.73 6.26
C GLN A 359 -13.77 5.34 7.71
N ASN A 360 -12.83 4.40 7.88
CA ASN A 360 -12.30 4.02 9.17
C ASN A 360 -11.37 5.13 9.68
N ARG A 361 -11.01 5.11 10.95
CA ARG A 361 -10.18 6.15 11.55
C ARG A 361 -8.83 5.61 11.99
N ASP A 362 -7.82 6.47 12.04
CA ASP A 362 -6.45 6.10 12.43
C ASP A 362 -5.78 5.15 11.43
N LEU A 363 -6.21 3.89 11.31
CA LEU A 363 -5.67 2.90 10.39
C LEU A 363 -6.79 2.08 9.71
N GLY A 364 -6.69 1.83 8.41
CA GLY A 364 -7.54 0.87 7.72
C GLY A 364 -7.23 -0.55 8.19
N VAL A 365 -5.98 -1.00 7.99
CA VAL A 365 -5.46 -2.29 8.48
C VAL A 365 -4.17 -2.09 9.26
N LEU A 366 -4.08 -2.70 10.44
CA LEU A 366 -2.86 -2.82 11.23
C LEU A 366 -2.43 -4.29 11.30
N VAL A 367 -1.22 -4.60 10.85
CA VAL A 367 -0.56 -5.89 11.04
C VAL A 367 0.70 -5.68 11.87
N GLY A 368 0.64 -5.99 13.15
CA GLY A 368 1.76 -5.86 14.07
C GLY A 368 2.32 -7.24 14.41
N GLY A 369 3.62 -7.48 14.22
CA GLY A 369 4.31 -8.70 14.67
C GLY A 369 3.60 -10.03 14.38
N SER A 370 2.83 -10.09 13.29
CA SER A 370 1.92 -11.19 12.92
C SER A 370 1.91 -11.36 11.39
N ASP A 371 1.16 -12.33 10.90
CA ASP A 371 1.16 -12.73 9.49
C ASP A 371 -0.17 -12.39 8.82
N ALA A 372 -0.15 -11.85 7.59
CA ALA A 372 -1.38 -11.53 6.87
C ALA A 372 -1.28 -11.70 5.35
N ILE A 373 -2.37 -12.14 4.74
CA ILE A 373 -2.60 -12.10 3.29
C ILE A 373 -3.78 -11.16 3.04
N ILE A 374 -3.60 -10.14 2.21
CA ILE A 374 -4.63 -9.17 1.82
C ILE A 374 -4.73 -9.20 0.29
N GLU A 375 -5.89 -9.58 -0.23
CA GLU A 375 -6.08 -9.86 -1.65
C GLU A 375 -7.41 -9.30 -2.14
N GLY A 376 -7.45 -8.68 -3.33
CA GLY A 376 -8.71 -8.19 -3.91
C GLY A 376 -9.46 -7.21 -2.99
N THR A 377 -8.76 -6.48 -2.13
CA THR A 377 -9.37 -5.68 -1.06
C THR A 377 -9.20 -4.20 -1.36
N VAL A 378 -10.25 -3.41 -1.09
CA VAL A 378 -10.22 -1.95 -1.21
C VAL A 378 -10.09 -1.36 0.19
N ILE A 379 -9.05 -0.55 0.41
CA ILE A 379 -8.82 0.19 1.65
C ILE A 379 -8.80 1.68 1.29
N ARG A 380 -9.88 2.39 1.61
CA ARG A 380 -10.04 3.78 1.18
C ARG A 380 -10.52 4.74 2.24
N THR A 381 -10.20 6.02 2.06
CA THR A 381 -10.78 7.11 2.86
C THR A 381 -10.57 6.91 4.36
N THR A 382 -9.41 6.39 4.78
CA THR A 382 -9.09 6.28 6.21
C THR A 382 -8.85 7.69 6.77
N MET A 383 -9.66 8.06 7.76
CA MET A 383 -9.72 9.37 8.37
C MET A 383 -8.60 9.56 9.41
N PRO A 384 -8.07 10.78 9.59
CA PRO A 384 -7.02 11.04 10.56
C PRO A 384 -7.47 10.74 11.99
N GLN A 385 -6.60 10.16 12.83
CA GLN A 385 -6.89 9.92 14.25
C GLN A 385 -7.44 11.17 14.96
N ALA A 386 -8.44 11.01 15.83
CA ALA A 386 -9.16 12.15 16.42
C ALA A 386 -8.32 12.99 17.37
N SER A 387 -7.55 12.32 18.21
CA SER A 387 -6.77 12.92 19.29
C SER A 387 -5.71 13.91 18.81
N ASP A 388 -5.08 13.66 17.65
CA ASP A 388 -3.92 14.43 17.18
C ASP A 388 -3.90 14.76 15.69
N GLN A 389 -4.76 14.14 14.87
CA GLN A 389 -4.81 14.32 13.42
C GLN A 389 -3.48 13.95 12.70
N THR A 390 -2.62 13.15 13.32
CA THR A 390 -1.30 12.79 12.76
C THR A 390 -1.25 11.45 12.04
N SER A 391 -2.33 10.66 12.10
CA SER A 391 -2.43 9.35 11.45
C SER A 391 -3.51 9.38 10.35
N GLY A 392 -4.04 8.22 9.97
CA GLY A 392 -5.05 8.04 8.92
C GLY A 392 -4.62 7.10 7.81
N ARG A 393 -3.69 6.18 8.10
CA ARG A 393 -3.01 5.36 7.08
C ARG A 393 -3.92 4.28 6.52
N GLY A 394 -3.68 3.89 5.27
CA GLY A 394 -4.36 2.73 4.69
C GLY A 394 -3.96 1.44 5.38
N ILE A 395 -2.68 1.07 5.29
CA ILE A 395 -2.13 -0.16 5.86
C ILE A 395 -0.86 0.15 6.66
N SER A 396 -0.76 -0.35 7.90
CA SER A 396 0.44 -0.31 8.74
C SER A 396 0.95 -1.72 9.02
N ILE A 397 2.23 -1.97 8.72
CA ILE A 397 2.91 -3.26 8.85
C ILE A 397 4.11 -3.07 9.77
N ASP A 398 3.95 -3.42 11.04
CA ASP A 398 4.81 -2.95 12.11
C ASP A 398 5.47 -4.09 12.88
N GLN A 399 6.75 -3.89 13.22
CA GLN A 399 7.40 -4.71 14.23
C GLN A 399 6.89 -4.32 15.63
N ILE A 400 6.60 -5.31 16.48
CA ILE A 400 6.24 -5.07 17.88
C ILE A 400 7.46 -5.29 18.79
N LEU A 401 7.83 -4.25 19.55
CA LEU A 401 9.05 -4.18 20.37
C LEU A 401 9.11 -5.25 21.46
N ASP A 402 8.05 -5.40 22.25
CA ASP A 402 8.04 -6.23 23.45
C ASP A 402 8.03 -7.74 23.15
N MET A 403 7.76 -8.11 21.90
CA MET A 403 7.60 -9.49 21.46
C MET A 403 8.56 -9.88 20.33
N THR A 404 9.43 -8.94 19.90
CA THR A 404 10.42 -9.10 18.81
C THR A 404 9.87 -9.61 17.47
N GLY A 405 8.56 -9.67 17.30
CA GLY A 405 7.91 -10.18 16.09
C GLY A 405 7.95 -9.14 14.98
N ARG A 406 8.64 -9.46 13.87
CA ARG A 406 8.42 -8.81 12.57
C ARG A 406 7.03 -9.19 12.05
N ALA A 407 6.33 -8.29 11.40
CA ALA A 407 5.17 -8.69 10.60
C ALA A 407 5.63 -9.28 9.26
N ASN A 408 4.85 -10.20 8.69
CA ASN A 408 5.06 -10.71 7.33
C ASN A 408 3.74 -10.63 6.56
N VAL A 409 3.70 -9.78 5.55
CA VAL A 409 2.46 -9.46 4.83
C VAL A 409 2.60 -9.69 3.34
N THR A 410 1.60 -10.33 2.75
CA THR A 410 1.41 -10.37 1.31
C THR A 410 0.19 -9.53 0.94
N LEU A 411 0.39 -8.46 0.19
CA LEU A 411 -0.65 -7.56 -0.34
C LEU A 411 -0.72 -7.75 -1.85
N ARG A 412 -1.87 -8.20 -2.37
CA ARG A 412 -2.04 -8.51 -3.80
C ARG A 412 -3.31 -7.95 -4.38
N ALA A 413 -3.25 -7.52 -5.64
CA ALA A 413 -4.45 -7.22 -6.43
C ALA A 413 -5.44 -6.31 -5.70
N SER A 414 -4.94 -5.30 -4.98
CA SER A 414 -5.70 -4.49 -4.02
C SER A 414 -5.59 -3.00 -4.34
N LEU A 415 -6.53 -2.21 -3.84
CA LEU A 415 -6.52 -0.75 -3.96
C LEU A 415 -6.39 -0.10 -2.59
N VAL A 416 -5.43 0.80 -2.45
CA VAL A 416 -5.25 1.66 -1.27
C VAL A 416 -5.35 3.10 -1.73
N GLU A 417 -6.43 3.80 -1.39
CA GLU A 417 -6.65 5.16 -1.92
C GLU A 417 -7.24 6.15 -0.92
N GLN A 418 -7.00 7.46 -1.13
CA GLN A 418 -7.65 8.53 -0.36
C GLN A 418 -7.46 8.43 1.16
N ASN A 419 -6.44 7.70 1.62
CA ASN A 419 -6.06 7.60 3.02
C ASN A 419 -5.18 8.81 3.38
N HIS A 420 -5.10 9.19 4.65
CA HIS A 420 -4.23 10.29 5.10
C HIS A 420 -2.86 9.78 5.56
N ASP A 421 -1.88 10.69 5.63
CA ASP A 421 -0.50 10.42 6.08
C ASP A 421 0.28 9.51 5.13
N ILE A 422 -0.02 8.20 5.10
CA ILE A 422 0.69 7.20 4.30
C ILE A 422 -0.31 6.16 3.77
N GLY A 423 -0.21 5.81 2.48
CA GLY A 423 -0.97 4.71 1.89
C GLY A 423 -0.60 3.36 2.51
N VAL A 424 0.66 2.92 2.31
CA VAL A 424 1.21 1.69 2.89
C VAL A 424 2.49 1.98 3.68
N PHE A 425 2.48 1.69 4.97
CA PHE A 425 3.61 1.88 5.88
C PHE A 425 4.19 0.53 6.32
N VAL A 426 5.49 0.33 6.13
CA VAL A 426 6.22 -0.86 6.59
C VAL A 426 7.37 -0.43 7.49
N GLN A 427 7.34 -0.85 8.76
CA GLN A 427 8.36 -0.54 9.75
C GLN A 427 8.97 -1.81 10.35
N GLY A 428 10.27 -2.02 10.10
CA GLY A 428 11.06 -3.12 10.65
C GLY A 428 10.49 -4.52 10.38
N SER A 429 9.73 -4.66 9.30
CA SER A 429 8.95 -5.86 8.96
C SER A 429 9.11 -6.23 7.48
N ASP A 430 8.50 -7.35 7.09
CA ASP A 430 8.60 -7.93 5.74
C ASP A 430 7.28 -7.77 4.99
N ALA A 431 7.34 -7.39 3.71
CA ALA A 431 6.16 -7.32 2.86
C ALA A 431 6.43 -7.71 1.40
N ILE A 432 5.46 -8.37 0.78
CA ILE A 432 5.36 -8.55 -0.68
C ILE A 432 4.12 -7.81 -1.15
N ILE A 433 4.30 -6.85 -2.04
CA ILE A 433 3.24 -6.03 -2.64
C ILE A 433 3.24 -6.31 -4.15
N GLU A 434 2.13 -6.83 -4.69
CA GLU A 434 2.00 -7.18 -6.11
C GLU A 434 0.65 -6.73 -6.68
N GLY A 435 0.61 -6.27 -7.93
CA GLY A 435 -0.65 -5.98 -8.60
C GLY A 435 -1.48 -4.94 -7.86
N THR A 436 -0.84 -4.11 -7.04
CA THR A 436 -1.52 -3.26 -6.06
C THR A 436 -1.41 -1.81 -6.50
N ILE A 437 -2.48 -1.06 -6.23
CA ILE A 437 -2.59 0.35 -6.58
C ILE A 437 -2.59 1.15 -5.29
N VAL A 438 -1.68 2.11 -5.18
CA VAL A 438 -1.61 3.05 -4.07
C VAL A 438 -1.73 4.45 -4.63
N ARG A 439 -2.90 5.07 -4.48
CA ARG A 439 -3.16 6.36 -5.14
C ARG A 439 -3.83 7.39 -4.26
N THR A 440 -3.62 8.65 -4.59
CA THR A 440 -4.36 9.77 -3.97
C THR A 440 -4.24 9.76 -2.44
N THR A 441 -3.07 9.42 -1.89
CA THR A 441 -2.85 9.53 -0.44
C THR A 441 -2.89 11.00 -0.05
N MET A 442 -3.85 11.35 0.80
CA MET A 442 -4.13 12.70 1.25
C MET A 442 -3.06 13.18 2.25
N PRO A 443 -2.78 14.49 2.29
CA PRO A 443 -1.83 15.03 3.25
C PRO A 443 -2.23 14.75 4.70
N GLN A 444 -1.25 14.54 5.57
CA GLN A 444 -1.48 14.42 7.02
C GLN A 444 -2.23 15.65 7.54
N ALA A 445 -3.37 15.46 8.20
CA ALA A 445 -4.28 16.57 8.48
C ALA A 445 -3.75 17.62 9.47
N SER A 446 -2.85 17.24 10.39
CA SER A 446 -2.35 18.16 11.41
C SER A 446 -1.35 19.22 10.89
N ASP A 447 -0.59 18.92 9.83
CA ASP A 447 0.44 19.82 9.32
C ASP A 447 0.54 19.90 7.79
N LEU A 448 -0.24 19.09 7.06
CA LEU A 448 -0.25 18.99 5.60
C LEU A 448 1.13 18.64 5.01
N ALA A 449 2.03 18.08 5.83
CA ALA A 449 3.42 17.92 5.49
C ALA A 449 3.77 16.53 4.95
N ASP A 450 2.90 15.56 5.15
CA ASP A 450 3.05 14.18 4.65
C ASP A 450 2.01 13.87 3.56
N GLY A 451 1.83 12.59 3.23
CA GLY A 451 0.89 12.09 2.21
C GLY A 451 1.53 11.09 1.26
N ARG A 452 2.50 10.31 1.74
CA ARG A 452 3.32 9.39 0.93
C ARG A 452 2.51 8.20 0.42
N GLY A 453 2.86 7.70 -0.76
CA GLY A 453 2.27 6.45 -1.26
C GLY A 453 2.71 5.25 -0.41
N ILE A 454 3.99 4.87 -0.53
CA ILE A 454 4.56 3.73 0.19
C ILE A 454 5.79 4.18 0.99
N ASN A 455 5.84 3.85 2.28
CA ASN A 455 6.96 4.14 3.16
C ASN A 455 7.53 2.85 3.75
N ILE A 456 8.79 2.57 3.42
CA ILE A 456 9.55 1.41 3.89
C ILE A 456 10.66 1.92 4.80
N GLN A 457 10.63 1.58 6.09
CA GLN A 457 11.64 2.06 7.02
C GLN A 457 12.06 1.03 8.06
N HIS A 458 13.26 1.21 8.59
CA HIS A 458 13.69 0.50 9.78
C HIS A 458 12.81 0.89 10.97
N ASN A 459 12.73 0.01 11.96
CA ASN A 459 12.17 0.37 13.25
C ASN A 459 13.20 1.23 14.01
N PRO A 460 12.88 2.49 14.35
CA PRO A 460 13.82 3.43 14.95
C PRO A 460 14.22 3.06 16.39
N ASP A 461 13.42 2.26 17.08
CA ASP A 461 13.71 1.85 18.45
C ASP A 461 14.62 0.60 18.49
N THR A 462 14.57 -0.26 17.47
CA THR A 462 15.31 -1.53 17.41
C THR A 462 16.40 -1.57 16.35
N ALA A 463 16.45 -0.56 15.47
CA ALA A 463 17.25 -0.54 14.24
C ALA A 463 16.96 -1.71 13.27
N VAL A 464 15.87 -2.46 13.48
CA VAL A 464 15.53 -3.58 12.60
C VAL A 464 15.05 -3.04 11.26
N ARG A 465 15.71 -3.45 10.17
CA ARG A 465 15.40 -3.03 8.80
C ARG A 465 14.10 -3.66 8.29
N ALA A 466 13.32 -2.93 7.51
CA ALA A 466 12.26 -3.53 6.70
C ALA A 466 12.86 -4.18 5.44
N ASN A 467 12.17 -5.20 4.91
CA ASN A 467 12.50 -5.84 3.63
C ASN A 467 11.23 -5.98 2.79
N VAL A 468 11.18 -5.27 1.66
CA VAL A 468 9.95 -5.18 0.85
C VAL A 468 10.22 -5.49 -0.62
N THR A 469 9.39 -6.37 -1.18
CA THR A 469 9.29 -6.56 -2.64
C THR A 469 8.03 -5.89 -3.14
N LEU A 470 8.17 -4.92 -4.04
CA LEU A 470 7.09 -4.24 -4.75
C LEU A 470 7.17 -4.60 -6.23
N ARG A 471 6.14 -5.24 -6.77
CA ARG A 471 6.17 -5.72 -8.16
C ARG A 471 4.87 -5.45 -8.91
N ALA A 472 4.96 -5.19 -10.21
CA ALA A 472 3.80 -5.06 -11.10
C ALA A 472 2.68 -4.20 -10.49
N SER A 473 3.04 -3.01 -9.99
CA SER A 473 2.16 -2.16 -9.16
C SER A 473 2.11 -0.73 -9.69
N LEU A 474 1.12 0.05 -9.23
CA LEU A 474 0.94 1.45 -9.60
C LEU A 474 0.89 2.33 -8.34
N VAL A 475 1.78 3.31 -8.25
CA VAL A 475 1.80 4.31 -7.18
C VAL A 475 1.62 5.68 -7.82
N GLU A 476 0.48 6.33 -7.62
CA GLU A 476 0.18 7.57 -8.34
C GLU A 476 -0.54 8.65 -7.52
N GLN A 477 -0.36 9.92 -7.89
CA GLN A 477 -1.14 11.03 -7.33
C GLN A 477 -1.03 11.15 -5.79
N ASN A 478 0.06 10.67 -5.21
CA ASN A 478 0.36 10.80 -3.79
C ASN A 478 1.13 12.09 -3.53
N HIS A 479 1.14 12.60 -2.31
CA HIS A 479 1.89 13.81 -1.97
C HIS A 479 3.30 13.49 -1.46
N LEU A 480 4.19 14.47 -1.54
CA LEU A 480 5.54 14.46 -0.96
C LEU A 480 6.51 13.45 -1.61
N VAL A 481 6.29 12.14 -1.42
CA VAL A 481 7.05 11.05 -2.06
C VAL A 481 6.13 9.89 -2.48
N GLY A 482 6.29 9.38 -3.70
CA GLY A 482 5.60 8.16 -4.16
C GLY A 482 6.04 6.93 -3.36
N VAL A 483 7.32 6.57 -3.43
CA VAL A 483 7.92 5.46 -2.66
C VAL A 483 9.17 5.94 -1.90
N VAL A 484 9.24 5.69 -0.60
CA VAL A 484 10.43 6.00 0.21
C VAL A 484 11.00 4.77 0.92
N VAL A 485 12.32 4.65 0.94
CA VAL A 485 13.10 3.60 1.61
C VAL A 485 14.10 4.25 2.58
N LEU A 486 13.89 4.06 3.88
CA LEU A 486 14.68 4.68 4.95
C LEU A 486 15.45 3.63 5.76
N ALA A 487 16.77 3.55 5.54
CA ALA A 487 17.65 2.57 6.16
C ALA A 487 17.11 1.12 6.10
N SER A 488 16.57 0.73 4.95
CA SER A 488 15.91 -0.56 4.75
C SER A 488 16.24 -1.15 3.38
N ASP A 489 15.79 -2.38 3.17
CA ASP A 489 16.02 -3.15 1.96
C ASP A 489 14.75 -3.20 1.10
N SER A 490 14.88 -3.01 -0.20
CA SER A 490 13.75 -3.13 -1.11
C SER A 490 14.12 -3.58 -2.52
N THR A 491 13.19 -4.28 -3.16
CA THR A 491 13.21 -4.62 -4.58
C THR A 491 11.93 -4.08 -5.20
N ILE A 492 12.06 -3.17 -6.17
CA ILE A 492 10.96 -2.57 -6.92
C ILE A 492 11.09 -3.01 -8.38
N GLU A 493 10.11 -3.73 -8.91
CA GLU A 493 10.17 -4.33 -10.24
C GLU A 493 8.88 -4.11 -11.02
N GLY A 494 8.96 -3.78 -12.32
CA GLY A 494 7.76 -3.69 -13.16
C GLY A 494 6.73 -2.68 -12.64
N THR A 495 7.15 -1.64 -11.91
CA THR A 495 6.25 -0.77 -11.14
C THR A 495 6.21 0.64 -11.74
N ILE A 496 5.04 1.27 -11.72
CA ILE A 496 4.87 2.67 -12.09
C ILE A 496 4.83 3.53 -10.84
N VAL A 497 5.61 4.61 -10.82
CA VAL A 497 5.49 5.70 -9.85
C VAL A 497 5.30 7.01 -10.59
N ARG A 498 4.09 7.55 -10.58
CA ARG A 498 3.76 8.74 -11.38
C ARG A 498 2.96 9.81 -10.66
N ASP A 499 2.96 11.01 -11.21
CA ASP A 499 2.12 12.12 -10.74
C ASP A 499 2.28 12.40 -9.24
N THR A 500 3.47 12.21 -8.67
CA THR A 500 3.68 12.52 -7.24
C THR A 500 3.58 14.03 -7.04
N LEU A 501 2.56 14.45 -6.30
CA LEU A 501 2.20 15.82 -6.04
C LEU A 501 3.15 16.46 -5.03
N PRO A 502 3.39 17.78 -5.12
CA PRO A 502 4.13 18.52 -4.11
C PRO A 502 3.50 18.39 -2.72
N GLN A 503 4.32 18.56 -1.70
CA GLN A 503 3.88 18.63 -0.31
C GLN A 503 2.88 19.78 -0.13
N ALA A 504 1.68 19.48 0.36
CA ALA A 504 0.59 20.46 0.41
C ALA A 504 0.88 21.67 1.31
N SER A 505 1.71 21.52 2.35
CA SER A 505 2.02 22.61 3.29
C SER A 505 2.86 23.75 2.69
N ASN A 506 3.66 23.48 1.65
CA ASN A 506 4.64 24.44 1.13
C ASN A 506 4.89 24.35 -0.38
N GLU A 507 4.17 23.47 -1.09
CA GLU A 507 4.29 23.22 -2.53
C GLU A 507 5.71 22.81 -2.99
N ALA A 508 6.55 22.38 -2.05
CA ALA A 508 7.87 21.87 -2.34
C ALA A 508 7.80 20.36 -2.59
N ARG A 509 8.86 19.80 -3.19
CA ARG A 509 9.04 18.35 -3.37
C ARG A 509 8.00 17.74 -4.32
N GLY A 510 7.66 16.46 -4.11
CA GLY A 510 6.86 15.62 -5.01
C GLY A 510 7.70 14.55 -5.70
N VAL A 511 8.61 13.92 -4.94
CA VAL A 511 9.62 13.00 -5.45
C VAL A 511 9.00 11.66 -5.83
N GLY A 512 9.38 11.07 -6.96
CA GLY A 512 8.90 9.74 -7.33
C GLY A 512 9.37 8.67 -6.33
N ILE A 513 10.66 8.35 -6.34
CA ILE A 513 11.27 7.33 -5.48
C ILE A 513 12.44 7.91 -4.69
N SER A 514 12.55 7.57 -3.40
CA SER A 514 13.63 8.03 -2.54
C SER A 514 14.25 6.92 -1.71
N ALA A 515 15.59 6.79 -1.74
CA ALA A 515 16.37 5.95 -0.84
C ALA A 515 17.26 6.83 0.04
N GLN A 516 17.14 6.70 1.36
CA GLN A 516 17.85 7.54 2.34
C GLN A 516 18.39 6.72 3.52
N PRO A 517 19.48 7.16 4.17
CA PRO A 517 19.93 6.55 5.39
C PRO A 517 19.06 6.95 6.57
N ASN A 518 19.25 6.30 7.70
CA ASN A 518 18.85 6.82 9.00
C ASN A 518 19.74 8.04 9.31
N GLN A 519 19.13 9.13 9.78
CA GLN A 519 19.84 10.40 10.00
C GLN A 519 20.77 10.38 11.22
N ASP A 520 20.44 9.58 12.21
CA ASP A 520 21.15 9.49 13.49
C ASP A 520 22.25 8.42 13.43
N THR A 521 21.96 7.26 12.83
CA THR A 521 22.87 6.10 12.79
C THR A 521 23.69 6.03 11.50
N ALA A 522 23.33 6.79 10.47
CA ALA A 522 23.88 6.72 9.12
C ALA A 522 23.74 5.34 8.45
N GLU A 523 22.87 4.46 8.98
CA GLU A 523 22.56 3.19 8.35
C GLU A 523 21.90 3.41 6.99
N ARG A 524 22.46 2.78 5.95
CA ARG A 524 22.14 3.04 4.55
C ARG A 524 20.89 2.29 4.10
N ALA A 525 20.12 2.85 3.18
CA ALA A 525 19.15 2.05 2.42
C ALA A 525 19.86 1.21 1.35
N SER A 526 19.28 0.06 1.01
CA SER A 526 19.67 -0.76 -0.14
C SER A 526 18.43 -0.98 -1.02
N MET A 527 18.48 -0.57 -2.28
CA MET A 527 17.33 -0.68 -3.19
C MET A 527 17.75 -1.22 -4.55
N THR A 528 16.95 -2.14 -5.10
CA THR A 528 16.98 -2.51 -6.51
C THR A 528 15.74 -1.97 -7.19
N LEU A 529 15.89 -1.21 -8.26
CA LEU A 529 14.82 -0.70 -9.12
C LEU A 529 15.00 -1.29 -10.52
N HIS A 530 14.05 -2.09 -10.96
CA HIS A 530 14.15 -2.88 -12.19
C HIS A 530 12.92 -2.72 -13.07
N ALA A 531 13.10 -2.59 -14.38
CA ALA A 531 12.01 -2.67 -15.36
C ALA A 531 10.81 -1.75 -15.04
N SER A 532 11.07 -0.57 -14.47
CA SER A 532 10.04 0.30 -13.87
C SER A 532 9.88 1.62 -14.63
N LEU A 533 8.80 2.33 -14.38
CA LEU A 533 8.52 3.65 -14.96
C LEU A 533 8.30 4.68 -13.85
N VAL A 534 9.10 5.75 -13.86
CA VAL A 534 8.98 6.88 -12.94
C VAL A 534 8.73 8.13 -13.75
N GLU A 535 7.52 8.70 -13.69
CA GLU A 535 7.16 9.80 -14.59
C GLU A 535 6.30 10.90 -13.99
N GLN A 536 6.35 12.10 -14.55
CA GLN A 536 5.44 13.21 -14.19
C GLN A 536 5.48 13.57 -12.69
N ASN A 537 6.59 13.28 -12.02
CA ASN A 537 6.84 13.64 -10.63
C ASN A 537 7.42 15.06 -10.55
N HIS A 538 7.36 15.70 -9.39
CA HIS A 538 7.95 17.01 -9.17
C HIS A 538 9.31 16.92 -8.47
N GLN A 539 10.15 17.93 -8.67
CA GLN A 539 11.49 18.04 -8.07
C GLN A 539 12.49 16.99 -8.58
N VAL A 540 12.30 15.71 -8.25
CA VAL A 540 13.19 14.60 -8.64
C VAL A 540 12.40 13.32 -8.92
N GLY A 541 12.71 12.63 -10.01
CA GLY A 541 12.16 11.30 -10.32
C GLY A 541 12.63 10.25 -9.32
N VAL A 542 13.94 9.99 -9.27
CA VAL A 542 14.58 9.05 -8.33
C VAL A 542 15.71 9.74 -7.58
N ILE A 543 15.69 9.70 -6.24
CA ILE A 543 16.76 10.27 -5.42
C ILE A 543 17.40 9.24 -4.48
N VAL A 544 18.73 9.20 -4.51
CA VAL A 544 19.56 8.34 -3.68
C VAL A 544 20.43 9.21 -2.79
N PHE A 545 20.08 9.32 -1.52
CA PHE A 545 20.88 10.02 -0.53
C PHE A 545 21.63 9.03 0.34
N GLY A 546 22.95 9.23 0.50
CA GLY A 546 23.80 8.48 1.44
C GLY A 546 23.57 6.96 1.49
N SER A 547 23.15 6.34 0.38
CA SER A 547 22.64 4.97 0.31
C SER A 547 23.13 4.29 -0.98
N ASP A 548 22.84 2.98 -1.12
CA ASP A 548 23.30 2.16 -2.24
C ASP A 548 22.10 1.66 -3.08
N VAL A 549 22.12 1.91 -4.38
CA VAL A 549 21.00 1.57 -5.26
C VAL A 549 21.47 0.97 -6.58
N THR A 550 20.79 -0.08 -7.04
CA THR A 550 20.91 -0.58 -8.42
C THR A 550 19.66 -0.19 -9.20
N ILE A 551 19.83 0.48 -10.33
CA ILE A 551 18.76 0.87 -11.25
C ILE A 551 19.03 0.19 -12.60
N LYS A 552 18.13 -0.71 -13.01
CA LYS A 552 18.27 -1.47 -14.25
C LYS A 552 16.99 -1.36 -15.09
N GLY A 553 17.13 -1.18 -16.40
CA GLY A 553 15.99 -1.32 -17.30
C GLY A 553 14.85 -0.34 -16.99
N THR A 554 15.11 0.83 -16.40
CA THR A 554 14.07 1.71 -15.85
C THR A 554 13.96 2.99 -16.66
N VAL A 555 12.73 3.47 -16.84
CA VAL A 555 12.44 4.78 -17.46
C VAL A 555 12.23 5.82 -16.36
N VAL A 556 12.89 6.96 -16.47
CA VAL A 556 12.65 8.14 -15.63
C VAL A 556 12.42 9.35 -16.52
N ARG A 557 11.18 9.83 -16.59
CA ARG A 557 10.83 10.85 -17.59
C ARG A 557 9.91 11.94 -17.10
N THR A 558 9.96 13.08 -17.79
CA THR A 558 9.02 14.20 -17.55
C THR A 558 9.00 14.61 -16.08
N THR A 559 10.15 14.59 -15.39
CA THR A 559 10.23 15.14 -14.04
C THR A 559 10.08 16.67 -14.13
N LEU A 560 9.06 17.18 -13.46
CA LEU A 560 8.67 18.58 -13.46
C LEU A 560 9.48 19.37 -12.42
N PRO A 561 9.69 20.68 -12.64
CA PRO A 561 10.25 21.54 -11.61
C PRO A 561 9.40 21.52 -10.34
N GLN A 562 10.05 21.80 -9.21
CA GLN A 562 9.37 22.01 -7.95
C GLN A 562 8.42 23.22 -8.06
N THR A 563 7.19 23.08 -7.56
CA THR A 563 6.17 24.12 -7.72
C THR A 563 6.48 25.40 -6.94
N SER A 564 7.05 25.28 -5.74
CA SER A 564 7.28 26.42 -4.84
C SER A 564 8.32 27.44 -5.32
N ASP A 565 9.30 27.03 -6.14
CA ASP A 565 10.38 27.90 -6.61
C ASP A 565 10.78 27.71 -8.09
N GLY A 566 10.19 26.73 -8.78
CA GLY A 566 10.51 26.41 -10.17
C GLY A 566 11.88 25.78 -10.39
N LEU A 567 12.56 25.34 -9.32
CA LEU A 567 13.88 24.73 -9.39
C LEU A 567 13.79 23.20 -9.56
N PHE A 568 14.93 22.56 -9.86
CA PHE A 568 15.05 21.12 -10.07
C PHE A 568 14.26 20.62 -11.29
N GLY A 569 13.63 19.45 -11.19
CA GLY A 569 13.10 18.69 -12.32
C GLY A 569 14.12 17.70 -12.86
N ASP A 570 14.80 16.99 -11.95
CA ASP A 570 15.86 16.04 -12.29
C ASP A 570 15.31 14.62 -12.41
N GLY A 571 15.78 13.85 -13.39
CA GLY A 571 15.45 12.44 -13.50
C GLY A 571 15.99 11.65 -12.33
N ILE A 572 17.31 11.41 -12.30
CA ILE A 572 17.97 10.60 -11.27
C ILE A 572 19.02 11.45 -10.54
N VAL A 573 18.93 11.52 -9.21
CA VAL A 573 19.88 12.26 -8.36
C VAL A 573 20.56 11.31 -7.37
N ILE A 574 21.88 11.33 -7.34
CA ILE A 574 22.71 10.56 -6.42
C ILE A 574 23.53 11.55 -5.60
N ALA A 575 23.25 11.62 -4.31
CA ALA A 575 23.80 12.66 -3.46
C ALA A 575 24.36 12.11 -2.14
N ALA A 576 25.50 12.64 -1.72
CA ALA A 576 26.00 12.42 -0.38
C ALA A 576 25.08 13.07 0.66
N TYR A 577 25.09 12.50 1.86
CA TYR A 577 24.50 13.10 3.06
C TYR A 577 25.60 13.24 4.14
N SER A 578 25.64 12.33 5.11
CA SER A 578 26.77 12.16 6.04
C SER A 578 27.84 11.21 5.48
N SER A 579 27.52 10.46 4.43
CA SER A 579 28.40 9.56 3.69
C SER A 579 28.09 9.62 2.19
N PRO A 580 29.04 9.23 1.30
CA PRO A 580 28.80 9.15 -0.13
C PRO A 580 27.68 8.17 -0.46
N ALA A 581 26.77 8.53 -1.38
CA ALA A 581 25.86 7.57 -2.01
C ALA A 581 26.59 6.79 -3.11
N SER A 582 26.06 5.62 -3.48
CA SER A 582 26.48 4.89 -4.67
C SER A 582 25.28 4.42 -5.49
N ALA A 583 25.40 4.47 -6.82
CA ALA A 583 24.41 3.91 -7.71
C ALA A 583 25.03 3.16 -8.89
N LEU A 584 24.42 2.05 -9.27
CA LEU A 584 24.70 1.33 -10.52
C LEU A 584 23.51 1.52 -11.45
N ILE A 585 23.70 2.21 -12.58
CA ILE A 585 22.64 2.53 -13.54
C ILE A 585 22.94 1.82 -14.85
N SER A 586 22.01 0.97 -15.31
CA SER A 586 22.21 0.19 -16.53
C SER A 586 20.94 0.02 -17.37
N SER A 587 21.07 0.03 -18.70
CA SER A 587 19.95 -0.18 -19.63
C SER A 587 18.74 0.72 -19.34
N CYS A 588 18.97 1.94 -18.86
CA CYS A 588 17.89 2.86 -18.49
C CYS A 588 17.59 3.87 -19.61
N LEU A 589 16.45 4.54 -19.49
CA LEU A 589 16.08 5.71 -20.28
C LEU A 589 15.73 6.86 -19.34
N ALA A 590 16.49 7.95 -19.36
CA ALA A 590 16.13 9.18 -18.67
C ALA A 590 15.81 10.26 -19.70
N GLU A 591 14.53 10.62 -19.86
CA GLU A 591 14.10 11.49 -20.96
C GLU A 591 13.21 12.66 -20.54
N ALA A 592 13.33 13.78 -21.26
CA ALA A 592 12.46 14.94 -21.12
C ALA A 592 12.30 15.45 -19.68
N ASN A 593 13.31 15.25 -18.82
CA ASN A 593 13.33 15.83 -17.48
C ASN A 593 13.64 17.32 -17.60
N ALA A 594 12.95 18.14 -16.81
CA ALA A 594 12.99 19.59 -16.98
C ALA A 594 14.40 20.19 -16.81
N ARG A 595 15.28 19.51 -16.06
CA ARG A 595 16.65 19.98 -15.82
C ARG A 595 17.71 18.94 -16.13
N VAL A 596 17.88 17.90 -15.32
CA VAL A 596 18.99 16.94 -15.48
C VAL A 596 18.49 15.51 -15.74
N GLY A 597 19.14 14.76 -16.63
CA GLY A 597 18.94 13.31 -16.76
C GLY A 597 19.47 12.55 -15.54
N VAL A 598 20.79 12.60 -15.31
CA VAL A 598 21.45 12.05 -14.11
C VAL A 598 22.37 13.08 -13.44
N ALA A 599 22.18 13.33 -12.15
CA ALA A 599 22.98 14.27 -11.36
C ALA A 599 23.68 13.57 -10.19
N VAL A 600 24.98 13.85 -10.01
CA VAL A 600 25.81 13.28 -8.94
C VAL A 600 26.40 14.39 -8.08
N PHE A 601 26.07 14.40 -6.79
CA PHE A 601 26.50 15.40 -5.81
C PHE A 601 27.30 14.74 -4.67
N GLY A 602 28.63 14.75 -4.74
CA GLY A 602 29.49 14.14 -3.72
C GLY A 602 29.35 12.62 -3.61
N ALA A 603 28.88 11.98 -4.66
CA ALA A 603 28.58 10.54 -4.68
C ALA A 603 29.29 9.83 -5.84
N HIS A 604 29.12 8.51 -5.90
CA HIS A 604 29.66 7.68 -6.97
C HIS A 604 28.53 7.07 -7.81
N THR A 605 28.68 7.05 -9.13
CA THR A 605 27.72 6.37 -10.01
C THR A 605 28.44 5.71 -11.17
N SER A 606 28.14 4.43 -11.42
CA SER A 606 28.51 3.74 -12.66
C SER A 606 27.33 3.78 -13.63
N LEU A 607 27.61 4.07 -14.90
CA LEU A 607 26.59 4.23 -15.94
C LEU A 607 26.93 3.33 -17.14
N ALA A 608 26.00 2.45 -17.53
CA ALA A 608 26.18 1.53 -18.65
C ALA A 608 24.93 1.49 -19.54
N ALA A 609 25.11 1.35 -20.86
CA ALA A 609 24.01 1.06 -21.80
C ALA A 609 22.77 1.97 -21.64
N THR A 610 22.94 3.22 -21.20
CA THR A 610 21.83 4.10 -20.79
C THR A 610 21.60 5.22 -21.79
N ALA A 611 20.33 5.47 -22.12
CA ALA A 611 19.91 6.58 -22.97
C ALA A 611 19.48 7.78 -22.10
N LEU A 612 20.09 8.94 -22.34
CA LEU A 612 19.77 10.22 -21.73
C LEU A 612 19.27 11.13 -22.85
N GLU A 613 17.96 11.38 -22.88
CA GLU A 613 17.32 11.96 -24.07
C GLU A 613 16.55 13.25 -23.78
N CYS A 614 16.85 14.32 -24.52
CA CYS A 614 16.12 15.57 -24.47
C CYS A 614 16.00 16.17 -23.05
N ASN A 615 17.00 15.94 -22.19
CA ASN A 615 17.15 16.66 -20.93
C ASN A 615 17.85 18.00 -21.22
N LEU A 616 17.64 19.02 -20.38
CA LEU A 616 18.40 20.26 -20.51
C LEU A 616 19.91 20.02 -20.26
N ILE A 617 20.22 19.12 -19.33
CA ILE A 617 21.56 18.61 -19.03
C ILE A 617 21.46 17.10 -18.94
N ASP A 618 22.25 16.36 -19.72
CA ASP A 618 22.22 14.89 -19.63
C ASP A 618 22.90 14.40 -18.34
N LEU A 619 24.08 14.95 -18.03
CA LEU A 619 24.90 14.54 -16.90
C LEU A 619 25.39 15.75 -16.09
N ASN A 620 25.11 15.78 -14.79
CA ASN A 620 25.64 16.78 -13.85
C ASN A 620 26.54 16.14 -12.79
N GLN A 621 27.70 16.74 -12.51
CA GLN A 621 28.64 16.25 -11.50
C GLN A 621 29.15 17.38 -10.62
N GLU A 622 28.97 17.22 -9.32
CA GLU A 622 29.38 18.19 -8.31
C GLU A 622 30.08 17.55 -7.12
N SER A 623 31.00 18.31 -6.51
CA SER A 623 31.44 17.99 -5.15
C SER A 623 30.40 18.50 -4.17
N PHE A 624 30.04 17.69 -3.18
CA PHE A 624 29.02 18.06 -2.19
C PHE A 624 29.38 17.49 -0.83
N VAL A 625 29.14 18.28 0.22
CA VAL A 625 29.40 17.92 1.64
C VAL A 625 30.79 17.28 1.88
N GLY A 626 31.81 17.76 1.15
CA GLY A 626 33.21 17.32 1.31
C GLY A 626 33.59 16.08 0.50
N PHE A 627 32.66 15.50 -0.25
CA PHE A 627 32.93 14.36 -1.14
C PHE A 627 32.91 14.81 -2.60
N ALA A 628 33.70 14.16 -3.44
CA ALA A 628 33.72 14.40 -4.89
C ALA A 628 32.60 13.59 -5.55
N GLY A 629 31.84 14.23 -6.43
CA GLY A 629 30.98 13.50 -7.38
C GLY A 629 31.83 12.81 -8.42
N THR A 630 31.50 11.57 -8.79
CA THR A 630 32.22 10.79 -9.82
C THR A 630 31.27 9.97 -10.68
N PHE A 631 31.53 9.99 -11.98
CA PHE A 631 30.94 9.06 -12.94
C PHE A 631 31.99 8.04 -13.36
N ASP A 632 31.56 6.79 -13.44
CA ASP A 632 32.30 5.69 -14.04
C ASP A 632 31.53 5.21 -15.28
N ASP A 633 32.01 5.62 -16.45
CA ASP A 633 31.42 5.27 -17.74
C ASP A 633 31.79 3.83 -18.11
N GLN A 634 30.81 2.94 -17.99
CA GLN A 634 30.92 1.52 -18.30
C GLN A 634 30.59 1.23 -19.79
N GLY A 635 30.41 2.27 -20.61
CA GLY A 635 30.21 2.17 -22.05
C GLY A 635 28.75 2.13 -22.47
N ASP A 636 28.55 2.19 -23.79
CA ASP A 636 27.25 2.07 -24.47
C ASP A 636 26.20 3.13 -24.04
N ASN A 637 26.65 4.27 -23.53
CA ASN A 637 25.77 5.36 -23.14
C ASN A 637 25.47 6.30 -24.31
N ARG A 638 24.25 6.83 -24.36
CA ARG A 638 23.79 7.79 -25.36
C ARG A 638 23.28 9.05 -24.69
N CYS A 639 23.70 10.20 -25.20
CA CYS A 639 23.23 11.51 -24.80
C CYS A 639 22.74 12.29 -26.03
N GLY A 640 21.91 13.32 -25.83
CA GLY A 640 21.38 14.16 -26.91
C GLY A 640 19.86 14.10 -27.04
N CYS A 641 19.31 14.51 -28.19
CA CYS A 641 17.86 14.54 -28.39
C CYS A 641 17.48 14.11 -29.81
N GLY A 642 16.41 13.33 -29.94
CA GLY A 642 15.94 12.85 -31.24
C GLY A 642 17.03 12.05 -31.97
N THR A 643 17.36 12.41 -33.21
CA THR A 643 18.42 11.77 -34.00
C THR A 643 19.79 12.45 -33.86
N GLU A 644 19.93 13.40 -32.95
CA GLU A 644 21.16 14.19 -32.76
C GLU A 644 21.90 13.72 -31.50
N PRO A 645 22.70 12.62 -31.57
CA PRO A 645 23.49 12.19 -30.44
C PRO A 645 24.59 13.20 -30.14
N THR A 646 24.83 13.43 -28.85
CA THR A 646 25.96 14.21 -28.33
C THR A 646 26.89 13.32 -27.54
N VAL A 647 28.11 13.80 -27.32
CA VAL A 647 29.02 13.16 -26.36
C VAL A 647 28.45 13.32 -24.97
N CYS A 648 28.24 12.21 -24.28
CA CYS A 648 27.90 12.22 -22.86
C CYS A 648 29.02 12.92 -22.08
N LYS A 649 28.72 14.12 -21.58
CA LYS A 649 29.67 14.94 -20.85
C LYS A 649 29.02 15.40 -19.56
N ALA A 650 29.59 14.98 -18.44
CA ALA A 650 29.26 15.57 -17.15
C ALA A 650 29.67 17.05 -17.15
N VAL A 651 28.70 17.91 -16.85
CA VAL A 651 28.95 19.34 -16.58
C VAL A 651 28.96 19.57 -15.08
N SER A 652 29.75 20.54 -14.64
CA SER A 652 29.70 21.11 -13.30
C SER A 652 29.16 22.54 -13.41
N GLU A 653 28.22 22.90 -12.55
CA GLU A 653 27.68 24.25 -12.35
C GLU A 653 28.70 25.25 -11.78
N GLY A 654 29.99 24.90 -11.70
CA GLY A 654 31.09 25.87 -11.62
C GLY A 654 31.27 26.74 -12.88
N LEU A 655 30.19 27.05 -13.61
CA LEU A 655 30.22 27.92 -14.79
C LEU A 655 30.50 29.36 -14.35
N GLU A 656 31.76 29.80 -14.51
CA GLU A 656 32.04 31.23 -14.62
C GLU A 656 31.28 31.78 -15.85
N PRO A 657 30.67 32.98 -15.77
CA PRO A 657 30.08 33.61 -16.95
C PRO A 657 31.13 33.72 -18.08
N PRO A 658 30.73 33.63 -19.36
CA PRO A 658 31.65 33.77 -20.47
C PRO A 658 32.50 35.03 -20.30
N ALA A 659 33.82 34.93 -20.52
CA ALA A 659 34.70 36.08 -20.45
C ALA A 659 34.09 37.22 -21.30
N PRO A 660 34.01 38.47 -20.79
CA PRO A 660 33.46 39.59 -21.54
C PRO A 660 34.14 39.65 -22.91
N VAL A 661 33.35 39.70 -23.97
CA VAL A 661 33.88 39.98 -25.31
C VAL A 661 34.57 41.34 -25.20
N GLY A 662 35.90 41.35 -25.38
CA GLY A 662 36.67 42.59 -25.38
C GLY A 662 36.09 43.56 -26.42
N PRO A 663 36.19 44.88 -26.22
CA PRO A 663 35.69 45.84 -27.19
C PRO A 663 36.30 45.54 -28.56
N SER A 664 35.46 45.37 -29.56
CA SER A 664 35.88 45.30 -30.96
C SER A 664 36.59 46.61 -31.31
N ASP A 665 37.83 46.52 -31.75
CA ASP A 665 38.54 47.63 -32.41
C ASP A 665 37.87 48.01 -33.74
#